data_AF-A0A7S4R004-F1
#
_entry.id   AF-A0A7S4R004-F1
#
_cell.length_a   1.000
_cell.length_b   1.000
_cell.length_c   1.000
_cell.angle_alpha   90.00
_cell.angle_beta   90.00
_cell.angle_gamma   90.00
#
_symmetry.space_group_name_H-M   'P 1'
#
loop_
_entity.id
_entity.type
_entity.pdbx_description
1 polymer ?
#
loop_
_entity_poly.entity_id
_entity_poly.type
_entity_poly.pdbx_seq_one_letter_code
_entity_poly.pdbx_strand_id
1 'polypeptide(L)'
;MSSEGNAVAAPDLEQLKTKVEALAEKVVSLKSSGADKDVIGATVKELVDSKREYANANGGIGVDGKKWEEPMSKSERKKKEKEEKKKKMEAEAAAAAGGATNEVSAENAAKKAAKKAEAKAKKAALKAAAAAGGGGGGGKAPAAAAPAAAKAAAKKTSAAKIPPTTSLSTSKLPPHNLAINPNHSLNDRPLVALTVAVLTGAIVELNLVSDHTRPNSALGLPSGGEVVGDLAMARYIARTWSSSQSNMGQLILGADDASSQSAIDQFVDYALIMSKKDEASRIKGIAMTLNRILVNQTFVASATSITLADIALYAGLGFPSQHAAKVALNKALSGGNNNGILRWLNVLTSHPAIRQATQLAVGITGNDEAVFDEDEYTKLEPLVAGMNALEGATPGQVVTRFPPEPSGYLHVGHAKACLLNDYYARRYRGRLILRFDDTNPSKEKEEYQASIIEDLAKLGVKPDVVTFTSDYFPTIRGYAERLIEAGNAFMDDTPQEQMQQERMDRVESVHRNQTVKETMNKFKLMCSGKAEGAKWCLRAKIDMSSVNGTMRDPVLFRQNAATAHHRSGTMYKAYPTYDLACPIVDSLEGVTHALRTTEYNDRDEQYRWIQKTLDLRPTRIHSFARMNFMYTVLSKRKLTWFVENGYVTGWDDARFPTVRGVVRRGIDIGSLRNFMCSQGASRRVVNMEWNKFWAENKQEIDKRAKRFMAIDKENHVKLTVTNGPDVETRSFASADCHPKDPSIGKRIVRLAKEVLLEAVDADGIVEGEEIVLMRWGKI
;
A
#
# COMPACT_ATOMS: atom_id res chain seq x y z
N MET A 1 68.93 54.12 -20.72
CA MET A 1 67.81 54.30 -21.68
C MET A 1 66.89 53.10 -21.57
N SER A 2 65.72 53.34 -20.97
CA SER A 2 64.42 52.69 -21.22
C SER A 2 64.35 51.19 -21.52
N SER A 3 63.85 50.42 -20.54
CA SER A 3 62.96 49.28 -20.79
C SER A 3 61.80 49.33 -19.78
N GLU A 4 60.76 50.09 -20.11
CA GLU A 4 59.46 50.01 -19.42
C GLU A 4 58.69 48.82 -20.00
N GLY A 5 58.71 47.71 -19.26
CA GLY A 5 57.78 46.61 -19.40
C GLY A 5 56.94 46.56 -18.13
N ASN A 6 55.72 47.09 -18.19
CA ASN A 6 54.79 47.14 -17.08
C ASN A 6 54.32 45.71 -16.72
N ALA A 7 54.95 45.09 -15.72
CA ALA A 7 54.54 43.80 -15.18
C ALA A 7 53.45 44.02 -14.12
N VAL A 8 52.21 43.68 -14.48
CA VAL A 8 51.03 43.70 -13.61
C VAL A 8 51.27 42.78 -12.40
N ALA A 9 51.18 43.31 -11.19
CA ALA A 9 51.29 42.54 -9.94
C ALA A 9 50.22 41.44 -9.87
N ALA A 10 50.63 40.22 -9.55
CA ALA A 10 49.71 39.09 -9.34
C ALA A 10 48.85 39.30 -8.07
N PRO A 11 47.56 38.92 -8.06
CA PRO A 11 46.68 39.11 -6.90
C PRO A 11 47.13 38.28 -5.69
N ASP A 12 47.13 38.88 -4.51
CA ASP A 12 47.38 38.19 -3.24
C ASP A 12 46.20 37.26 -2.88
N LEU A 13 46.42 35.95 -3.05
CA LEU A 13 45.40 34.90 -2.83
C LEU A 13 44.88 34.86 -1.39
N GLU A 14 45.70 35.22 -0.39
CA GLU A 14 45.31 35.26 1.02
C GLU A 14 44.25 36.36 1.29
N GLN A 15 44.41 37.52 0.65
CA GLN A 15 43.44 38.62 0.76
C GLN A 15 42.09 38.26 0.12
N LEU A 16 42.13 37.63 -1.06
CA LEU A 16 40.91 37.18 -1.75
C LEU A 16 40.18 36.09 -0.96
N LYS A 17 40.92 35.18 -0.31
CA LYS A 17 40.34 34.16 0.57
C LYS A 17 39.64 34.79 1.78
N THR A 18 40.31 35.71 2.46
CA THR A 18 39.76 36.42 3.62
C THR A 18 38.49 37.20 3.25
N LYS A 19 38.48 37.84 2.07
CA LYS A 19 37.30 38.56 1.55
C LYS A 19 36.13 37.62 1.28
N VAL A 20 36.36 36.43 0.73
CA VAL A 20 35.33 35.42 0.49
C VAL A 20 34.72 34.90 1.80
N GLU A 21 35.56 34.66 2.81
CA GLU A 21 35.12 34.20 4.13
C GLU A 21 34.26 35.26 4.85
N ALA A 22 34.71 36.53 4.85
CA ALA A 22 33.97 37.64 5.44
C ALA A 22 32.59 37.87 4.77
N LEU A 23 32.53 37.80 3.43
CA LEU A 23 31.28 37.93 2.69
C LEU A 23 30.33 36.73 2.96
N ALA A 24 30.87 35.53 3.16
CA ALA A 24 30.06 34.35 3.50
C ALA A 24 29.40 34.50 4.89
N GLU A 25 30.15 34.96 5.89
CA GLU A 25 29.62 35.24 7.23
C GLU A 25 28.56 36.36 7.20
N LYS A 26 28.81 37.42 6.42
CA LYS A 26 27.85 38.51 6.23
C LYS A 26 26.53 38.04 5.64
N VAL A 27 26.55 37.12 4.67
CA VAL A 27 25.32 36.53 4.10
C VAL A 27 24.56 35.69 5.14
N VAL A 28 25.26 34.96 6.01
CA VAL A 28 24.62 34.17 7.08
C VAL A 28 23.96 35.11 8.10
N SER A 29 24.65 36.17 8.51
CA SER A 29 24.14 37.19 9.45
C SER A 29 22.92 37.95 8.89
N LEU A 30 22.94 38.33 7.61
CA LEU A 30 21.80 39.01 6.97
C LEU A 30 20.57 38.09 6.86
N LYS A 31 20.77 36.78 6.68
CA LYS A 31 19.68 35.81 6.63
C LYS A 31 19.09 35.50 8.01
N SER A 32 19.92 35.47 9.06
CA SER A 32 19.46 35.22 10.43
C SER A 32 18.75 36.45 11.03
N SER A 33 19.15 37.66 10.65
CA SER A 33 18.50 38.91 11.08
C SER A 33 17.22 39.26 10.32
N GLY A 34 16.87 38.51 9.26
CA GLY A 34 15.66 38.77 8.46
C GLY A 34 15.75 40.02 7.58
N ALA A 35 16.97 40.40 7.13
CA ALA A 35 17.20 41.56 6.29
C ALA A 35 16.47 41.49 4.92
N ASP A 36 16.35 42.64 4.25
CA ASP A 36 15.68 42.76 2.96
C ASP A 36 16.27 41.81 1.89
N LYS A 37 15.39 41.22 1.08
CA LYS A 37 15.76 40.28 0.00
C LYS A 37 16.70 40.90 -1.02
N ASP A 38 16.57 42.20 -1.30
CA ASP A 38 17.42 42.89 -2.28
C ASP A 38 18.84 43.08 -1.72
N VAL A 39 18.96 43.35 -0.42
CA VAL A 39 20.25 43.47 0.29
C VAL A 39 20.95 42.11 0.38
N ILE A 40 20.21 41.04 0.69
CA ILE A 40 20.73 39.67 0.67
C ILE A 40 21.14 39.29 -0.76
N GLY A 41 20.35 39.65 -1.77
CA GLY A 41 20.64 39.40 -3.19
C GLY A 41 21.93 40.08 -3.65
N ALA A 42 22.13 41.36 -3.31
CA ALA A 42 23.33 42.10 -3.63
C ALA A 42 24.58 41.51 -2.96
N THR A 43 24.49 41.16 -1.67
CA THR A 43 25.62 40.57 -0.92
C THR A 43 25.97 39.16 -1.42
N VAL A 44 24.97 38.37 -1.83
CA VAL A 44 25.20 37.05 -2.46
C VAL A 44 25.89 37.20 -3.82
N LYS A 45 25.53 38.22 -4.60
CA LYS A 45 26.18 38.48 -5.89
C LYS A 45 27.66 38.83 -5.69
N GLU A 46 27.96 39.73 -4.75
CA GLU A 46 29.32 40.14 -4.40
C GLU A 46 30.19 38.97 -3.89
N LEU A 47 29.58 38.05 -3.13
CA LEU A 47 30.22 36.81 -2.69
C LEU A 47 30.56 35.89 -3.87
N VAL A 48 29.66 35.74 -4.84
CA VAL A 48 29.89 34.90 -6.03
C VAL A 48 30.97 35.49 -6.92
N ASP A 49 30.98 36.82 -7.09
CA ASP A 49 32.00 37.53 -7.87
C ASP A 49 33.38 37.41 -7.20
N SER A 50 33.47 37.54 -5.88
CA SER A 50 34.72 37.35 -5.13
C SER A 50 35.24 35.90 -5.18
N LYS A 51 34.35 34.90 -5.17
CA LYS A 51 34.75 33.49 -5.34
C LYS A 51 35.25 33.18 -6.75
N ARG A 52 34.68 33.81 -7.77
CA ARG A 52 35.16 33.73 -9.15
C ARG A 52 36.54 34.37 -9.29
N GLU A 53 36.74 35.54 -8.69
CA GLU A 53 38.01 36.25 -8.69
C GLU A 53 39.13 35.41 -8.03
N TYR A 54 38.84 34.83 -6.86
CA TYR A 54 39.74 33.87 -6.21
C TYR A 54 40.05 32.68 -7.10
N ALA A 55 39.04 32.04 -7.69
CA ALA A 55 39.23 30.87 -8.53
C ALA A 55 40.08 31.18 -9.77
N ASN A 56 39.90 32.34 -10.40
CA ASN A 56 40.72 32.76 -11.54
C ASN A 56 42.18 32.99 -11.14
N ALA A 57 42.42 33.57 -9.96
CA ALA A 57 43.77 33.73 -9.41
C ALA A 57 44.40 32.39 -8.96
N ASN A 58 43.57 31.39 -8.63
CA ASN A 58 43.99 30.09 -8.10
C ASN A 58 43.88 28.92 -9.11
N GLY A 59 44.13 29.19 -10.40
CA GLY A 59 44.18 28.14 -11.43
C GLY A 59 42.84 27.41 -11.67
N GLY A 60 41.72 28.06 -11.40
CA GLY A 60 40.36 27.51 -11.54
C GLY A 60 39.86 26.72 -10.33
N ILE A 61 40.57 26.75 -9.20
CA ILE A 61 40.22 26.05 -7.97
C ILE A 61 39.63 27.05 -6.95
N GLY A 62 38.42 26.78 -6.47
CA GLY A 62 37.75 27.59 -5.44
C GLY A 62 38.40 27.47 -4.07
N VAL A 63 37.97 28.33 -3.12
CA VAL A 63 38.48 28.35 -1.73
C VAL A 63 38.26 27.02 -1.00
N ASP A 64 37.30 26.20 -1.45
CA ASP A 64 37.00 24.86 -0.93
C ASP A 64 37.90 23.74 -1.48
N GLY A 65 38.91 24.09 -2.28
CA GLY A 65 39.85 23.14 -2.89
C GLY A 65 39.25 22.36 -4.07
N LYS A 66 38.04 22.71 -4.53
CA LYS A 66 37.37 22.06 -5.66
C LYS A 66 37.43 22.95 -6.89
N LYS A 67 37.29 22.35 -8.08
CA LYS A 67 37.17 23.11 -9.33
C LYS A 67 35.98 24.06 -9.24
N TRP A 68 36.21 25.35 -9.47
CA TRP A 68 35.16 26.36 -9.38
C TRP A 68 34.18 26.18 -10.53
N GLU A 69 32.91 26.02 -10.17
CA GLU A 69 31.79 26.04 -11.10
C GLU A 69 30.89 27.22 -10.74
N GLU A 70 30.58 28.05 -11.74
CA GLU A 70 29.73 29.21 -11.52
C GLU A 70 28.31 28.77 -11.09
N PRO A 71 27.78 29.29 -9.96
CA PRO A 71 26.48 28.87 -9.46
C PRO A 71 25.36 29.19 -10.46
N MET A 72 24.83 28.17 -11.13
CA MET A 72 23.72 28.33 -12.07
C MET A 72 22.48 28.93 -11.40
N SER A 73 21.83 29.88 -12.08
CA SER A 73 20.51 30.40 -11.68
C SER A 73 19.45 29.29 -11.65
N LYS A 74 18.35 29.51 -10.92
CA LYS A 74 17.25 28.55 -10.80
C LYS A 74 16.63 28.21 -12.18
N SER A 75 16.67 29.15 -13.13
CA SER A 75 16.25 28.96 -14.53
C SER A 75 17.24 28.12 -15.33
N GLU A 76 18.55 28.34 -15.15
CA GLU A 76 19.59 27.59 -15.86
C GLU A 76 19.69 26.15 -15.37
N ARG A 77 19.55 25.90 -14.06
CA ARG A 77 19.46 24.53 -13.50
C ARG A 77 18.33 23.73 -14.13
N LYS A 78 17.13 24.34 -14.23
CA LYS A 78 15.99 23.71 -14.90
C LYS A 78 16.23 23.46 -16.40
N LYS A 79 16.96 24.35 -17.07
CA LYS A 79 17.30 24.19 -18.49
C LYS A 79 18.30 23.04 -18.68
N LYS A 80 19.35 22.97 -17.86
CA LYS A 80 20.37 21.92 -17.88
C LYS A 80 19.79 20.55 -17.50
N GLU A 81 18.94 20.46 -16.48
CA GLU A 81 18.21 19.22 -16.14
C GLU A 81 17.32 18.74 -17.30
N LYS A 82 16.69 19.68 -18.02
CA LYS A 82 15.84 19.37 -19.17
C LYS A 82 16.67 18.93 -20.38
N GLU A 83 17.86 19.49 -20.55
CA GLU A 83 18.80 19.19 -21.62
C GLU A 83 19.54 17.86 -21.37
N GLU A 84 19.89 17.54 -20.12
CA GLU A 84 20.39 16.23 -19.72
C GLU A 84 19.33 15.15 -19.85
N LYS A 85 18.07 15.42 -19.45
CA LYS A 85 16.95 14.52 -19.73
C LYS A 85 16.76 14.30 -21.23
N LYS A 86 16.91 15.36 -22.03
CA LYS A 86 16.80 15.27 -23.48
C LYS A 86 17.95 14.43 -24.07
N LYS A 87 19.21 14.66 -23.67
CA LYS A 87 20.36 13.87 -24.11
C LYS A 87 20.27 12.41 -23.69
N LYS A 88 19.76 12.14 -22.48
CA LYS A 88 19.53 10.77 -22.00
C LYS A 88 18.44 10.06 -22.82
N MET A 89 17.35 10.75 -23.12
CA MET A 89 16.31 10.24 -24.02
C MET A 89 16.79 10.07 -25.46
N GLU A 90 17.67 10.95 -25.96
CA GLU A 90 18.27 10.85 -27.30
C GLU A 90 19.29 9.69 -27.39
N ALA A 91 20.06 9.44 -26.33
CA ALA A 91 20.95 8.28 -26.25
C ALA A 91 20.18 6.96 -26.13
N GLU A 92 19.09 6.92 -25.34
CA GLU A 92 18.18 5.79 -25.26
C GLU A 92 17.43 5.55 -26.60
N ALA A 93 17.08 6.62 -27.32
CA ALA A 93 16.47 6.53 -28.65
C ALA A 93 17.47 6.10 -29.73
N ALA A 94 18.73 6.54 -29.67
CA ALA A 94 19.78 6.10 -30.60
C ALA A 94 20.14 4.62 -30.39
N ALA A 95 20.14 4.14 -29.14
CA ALA A 95 20.27 2.72 -28.82
C ALA A 95 19.09 1.88 -29.34
N ALA A 96 17.89 2.46 -29.39
CA ALA A 96 16.69 1.81 -29.94
C ALA A 96 16.60 1.86 -31.47
N ALA A 97 17.28 2.81 -32.13
CA ALA A 97 17.25 3.00 -33.58
C ALA A 97 18.28 2.16 -34.37
N GLY A 98 19.10 1.36 -33.68
CA GLY A 98 20.03 0.41 -34.31
C GLY A 98 19.38 -0.83 -34.94
N GLY A 99 18.05 -0.89 -35.00
CA GLY A 99 17.30 -1.99 -35.60
C GLY A 99 16.03 -1.52 -36.29
N ALA A 100 15.91 -1.87 -37.57
CA ALA A 100 14.73 -1.84 -38.44
C ALA A 100 14.40 -0.53 -39.20
N THR A 101 14.54 -0.65 -40.52
CA THR A 101 13.94 0.13 -41.61
C THR A 101 12.44 -0.13 -41.72
N ASN A 102 11.59 0.91 -41.92
CA ASN A 102 10.50 0.95 -42.93
C ASN A 102 9.56 2.17 -42.77
N GLU A 103 8.98 2.56 -43.91
CA GLU A 103 8.30 3.82 -44.31
C GLU A 103 7.04 4.28 -43.53
N VAL A 104 6.74 3.75 -42.33
CA VAL A 104 5.52 4.10 -41.56
C VAL A 104 5.62 5.44 -40.78
N SER A 105 6.77 6.12 -40.87
CA SER A 105 7.10 7.32 -40.11
C SER A 105 6.40 8.61 -40.61
N ALA A 106 6.22 8.75 -41.93
CA ALA A 106 5.71 9.99 -42.51
C ALA A 106 4.20 10.23 -42.26
N GLU A 107 3.39 9.17 -42.27
CA GLU A 107 1.93 9.27 -42.06
C GLU A 107 1.56 9.57 -40.58
N ASN A 108 2.36 9.04 -39.65
CA ASN A 108 2.20 9.30 -38.21
C ASN A 108 2.61 10.73 -37.83
N ALA A 109 3.57 11.34 -38.54
CA ALA A 109 3.94 12.73 -38.34
C ALA A 109 2.81 13.69 -38.77
N ALA A 110 2.13 13.40 -39.90
CA ALA A 110 1.01 14.19 -40.39
C ALA A 110 -0.22 14.13 -39.46
N LYS A 111 -0.60 12.94 -38.96
CA LYS A 111 -1.71 12.76 -38.01
C LYS A 111 -1.44 13.46 -36.66
N LYS A 112 -0.18 13.49 -36.21
CA LYS A 112 0.22 14.17 -34.96
C LYS A 112 0.25 15.69 -35.11
N ALA A 113 0.57 16.22 -36.29
CA ALA A 113 0.47 17.64 -36.59
C ALA A 113 -0.98 18.13 -36.63
N ALA A 114 -1.89 17.36 -37.24
CA ALA A 114 -3.32 17.66 -37.30
C ALA A 114 -3.97 17.70 -35.89
N LYS A 115 -3.69 16.70 -35.05
CA LYS A 115 -4.22 16.63 -33.67
C LYS A 115 -3.72 17.79 -32.79
N LYS A 116 -2.50 18.27 -33.04
CA LYS A 116 -1.90 19.41 -32.34
C LYS A 116 -2.48 20.75 -32.80
N ALA A 117 -2.84 20.88 -34.08
CA ALA A 117 -3.56 22.04 -34.61
C ALA A 117 -4.99 22.12 -34.04
N GLU A 118 -5.69 20.99 -33.95
CA GLU A 118 -7.04 20.88 -33.40
C GLU A 118 -7.08 21.23 -31.90
N ALA A 119 -6.10 20.75 -31.11
CA ALA A 119 -5.95 21.10 -29.70
C ALA A 119 -5.64 22.60 -29.49
N LYS A 120 -4.92 23.22 -30.42
CA LYS A 120 -4.59 24.66 -30.37
C LYS A 120 -5.83 25.51 -30.72
N ALA A 121 -6.66 25.06 -31.66
CA ALA A 121 -7.93 25.69 -32.02
C ALA A 121 -8.97 25.60 -30.88
N LYS A 122 -9.14 24.43 -30.25
CA LYS A 122 -10.01 24.27 -29.07
C LYS A 122 -9.59 25.16 -27.91
N LYS A 123 -8.28 25.32 -27.68
CA LYS A 123 -7.75 26.17 -26.61
C LYS A 123 -7.91 27.67 -26.92
N ALA A 124 -7.90 28.06 -28.19
CA ALA A 124 -8.20 29.43 -28.61
C ALA A 124 -9.70 29.77 -28.46
N ALA A 125 -10.58 28.82 -28.80
CA ALA A 125 -12.03 28.98 -28.64
C ALA A 125 -12.46 29.09 -27.16
N LEU A 126 -11.88 28.28 -26.27
CA LEU A 126 -12.10 28.36 -24.82
C LEU A 126 -11.63 29.68 -24.21
N LYS A 127 -10.57 30.29 -24.77
CA LYS A 127 -10.03 31.57 -24.30
C LYS A 127 -10.85 32.76 -24.80
N ALA A 128 -11.49 32.64 -25.96
CA ALA A 128 -12.43 33.64 -26.48
C ALA A 128 -13.78 33.62 -25.73
N ALA A 129 -14.27 32.43 -25.35
CA ALA A 129 -15.49 32.27 -24.56
C ALA A 129 -15.37 32.83 -23.12
N ALA A 130 -14.16 32.80 -22.54
CA ALA A 130 -13.90 33.36 -21.20
C ALA A 130 -13.79 34.90 -21.17
N ALA A 131 -13.69 35.56 -22.34
CA ALA A 131 -13.54 37.02 -22.43
C ALA A 131 -14.87 37.77 -22.62
N ALA A 132 -15.99 37.07 -22.84
CA ALA A 132 -17.29 37.67 -23.19
C ALA A 132 -18.37 37.59 -22.09
N GLY A 133 -18.04 37.13 -20.88
CA GLY A 133 -19.01 36.94 -19.79
C GLY A 133 -18.88 37.97 -18.68
N GLY A 134 -19.44 39.16 -18.86
CA GLY A 134 -19.57 40.16 -17.79
C GLY A 134 -20.76 41.09 -18.02
N GLY A 135 -21.85 40.88 -17.28
CA GLY A 135 -23.00 41.81 -17.27
C GLY A 135 -24.32 41.23 -16.77
N GLY A 136 -24.57 41.36 -15.46
CA GLY A 136 -25.81 41.92 -14.85
C GLY A 136 -27.20 41.26 -15.02
N GLY A 137 -27.87 41.07 -13.87
CA GLY A 137 -29.28 41.50 -13.68
C GLY A 137 -30.37 40.43 -13.69
N GLY A 138 -31.14 40.33 -12.60
CA GLY A 138 -32.21 39.34 -12.38
C GLY A 138 -33.62 39.76 -12.81
N GLY A 139 -34.57 38.83 -12.64
CA GLY A 139 -36.02 39.05 -12.78
C GLY A 139 -36.83 37.74 -12.75
N LYS A 140 -37.86 37.69 -11.88
CA LYS A 140 -38.83 36.60 -11.69
C LYS A 140 -39.96 36.61 -12.75
N ALA A 141 -40.30 35.43 -13.30
CA ALA A 141 -41.61 34.87 -13.72
C ALA A 141 -42.55 35.71 -14.66
N PRO A 142 -43.61 35.16 -15.33
CA PRO A 142 -44.23 33.83 -15.22
C PRO A 142 -44.61 33.14 -16.57
N ALA A 143 -45.39 32.06 -16.45
CA ALA A 143 -45.86 31.10 -17.45
C ALA A 143 -46.74 31.64 -18.59
N ALA A 144 -46.72 30.93 -19.74
CA ALA A 144 -47.80 30.93 -20.74
C ALA A 144 -47.86 29.58 -21.48
N ALA A 145 -49.09 29.19 -21.85
CA ALA A 145 -49.54 27.85 -22.22
C ALA A 145 -49.37 27.50 -23.73
N ALA A 146 -49.21 26.19 -23.97
CA ALA A 146 -49.78 25.28 -24.99
C ALA A 146 -50.34 25.86 -26.33
N PRO A 147 -50.29 25.12 -27.47
CA PRO A 147 -51.05 23.87 -27.58
C PRO A 147 -50.40 22.68 -28.31
N ALA A 148 -50.99 21.53 -27.97
CA ALA A 148 -50.85 20.21 -28.53
C ALA A 148 -51.18 20.11 -30.02
N ALA A 149 -50.51 19.16 -30.69
CA ALA A 149 -51.09 18.39 -31.78
C ALA A 149 -50.83 16.90 -31.52
N ALA A 150 -51.92 16.19 -31.25
CA ALA A 150 -51.96 14.76 -31.00
C ALA A 150 -51.94 13.96 -32.31
N LYS A 151 -51.35 12.76 -32.28
CA LYS A 151 -51.90 11.60 -32.99
C LYS A 151 -51.79 10.34 -32.13
N ALA A 152 -52.96 9.78 -31.88
CA ALA A 152 -53.31 8.57 -31.13
C ALA A 152 -52.64 7.31 -31.74
N ALA A 153 -52.05 6.44 -30.92
CA ALA A 153 -52.64 5.29 -30.23
C ALA A 153 -52.66 3.99 -31.06
N ALA A 154 -51.93 2.98 -30.56
CA ALA A 154 -52.31 1.57 -30.70
C ALA A 154 -51.62 0.75 -29.58
N LYS A 155 -52.34 0.54 -28.49
CA LYS A 155 -52.02 -0.45 -27.45
C LYS A 155 -52.40 -1.82 -28.01
N LYS A 156 -51.43 -2.70 -28.27
CA LYS A 156 -51.67 -4.14 -28.48
C LYS A 156 -50.96 -4.92 -27.38
N THR A 157 -51.77 -5.53 -26.53
CA THR A 157 -51.43 -6.72 -25.74
C THR A 157 -51.04 -7.85 -26.69
N SER A 158 -49.91 -8.52 -26.46
CA SER A 158 -49.67 -9.85 -27.01
C SER A 158 -49.00 -10.74 -25.98
N ALA A 159 -49.59 -11.93 -25.84
CA ALA A 159 -49.24 -13.05 -24.99
C ALA A 159 -47.75 -13.40 -24.98
N ALA A 160 -47.34 -14.03 -23.87
CA ALA A 160 -46.05 -14.71 -23.72
C ALA A 160 -45.78 -15.64 -24.90
N LYS A 161 -44.80 -15.29 -25.73
CA LYS A 161 -44.23 -16.20 -26.72
C LYS A 161 -43.19 -17.06 -26.01
N ILE A 162 -43.44 -18.37 -26.04
CA ILE A 162 -42.44 -19.43 -25.83
C ILE A 162 -41.18 -19.06 -26.64
N PRO A 163 -39.95 -19.17 -26.10
CA PRO A 163 -38.75 -18.85 -26.86
C PRO A 163 -38.66 -19.76 -28.09
N PRO A 164 -38.21 -19.24 -29.25
CA PRO A 164 -38.11 -20.05 -30.46
C PRO A 164 -37.15 -21.20 -30.19
N THR A 165 -37.60 -22.41 -30.52
CA THR A 165 -36.77 -23.60 -30.63
C THR A 165 -35.58 -23.30 -31.52
N THR A 166 -34.38 -23.57 -30.99
CA THR A 166 -33.08 -23.42 -31.64
C THR A 166 -33.03 -24.18 -32.97
N SER A 167 -33.26 -23.48 -34.08
CA SER A 167 -32.53 -23.81 -35.31
C SER A 167 -31.18 -23.14 -35.16
N LEU A 168 -30.12 -23.92 -34.88
CA LEU A 168 -28.75 -23.48 -35.18
C LEU A 168 -28.79 -22.97 -36.62
N SER A 169 -28.49 -21.69 -36.83
CA SER A 169 -28.70 -21.09 -38.14
C SER A 169 -27.82 -21.81 -39.15
N THR A 170 -28.34 -22.17 -40.31
CA THR A 170 -27.57 -22.75 -41.41
C THR A 170 -26.58 -21.74 -42.03
N SER A 171 -26.53 -20.49 -41.54
CA SER A 171 -25.57 -19.48 -41.99
C SER A 171 -24.20 -19.73 -41.38
N LYS A 172 -23.27 -20.24 -42.18
CA LYS A 172 -21.86 -20.42 -41.78
C LYS A 172 -21.24 -19.05 -41.51
N LEU A 173 -20.95 -18.73 -40.25
CA LEU A 173 -20.06 -17.62 -39.91
C LEU A 173 -18.66 -17.92 -40.47
N PRO A 174 -18.01 -16.95 -41.15
CA PRO A 174 -16.62 -17.11 -41.52
C PRO A 174 -15.74 -17.41 -40.30
N PRO A 175 -14.64 -18.17 -40.46
CA PRO A 175 -13.69 -18.40 -39.38
C PRO A 175 -13.25 -17.10 -38.71
N HIS A 176 -13.15 -17.10 -37.38
CA HIS A 176 -12.74 -15.94 -36.56
C HIS A 176 -13.71 -14.75 -36.56
N ASN A 177 -14.91 -14.90 -37.12
CA ASN A 177 -15.96 -13.89 -36.98
C ASN A 177 -16.81 -14.18 -35.74
N LEU A 178 -16.81 -13.25 -34.79
CA LEU A 178 -17.65 -13.27 -33.60
C LEU A 178 -18.87 -12.38 -33.86
N ALA A 179 -20.02 -13.02 -34.07
CA ALA A 179 -21.30 -12.36 -34.30
C ALA A 179 -21.99 -12.01 -32.98
N ILE A 180 -22.44 -10.77 -32.86
CA ILE A 180 -23.19 -10.25 -31.72
C ILE A 180 -24.51 -9.69 -32.21
N ASN A 181 -25.63 -10.05 -31.54
CA ASN A 181 -26.90 -9.39 -31.80
C ASN A 181 -26.97 -8.06 -31.03
N PRO A 182 -26.96 -6.91 -31.72
CA PRO A 182 -26.97 -5.62 -31.09
C PRO A 182 -28.32 -5.26 -30.42
N ASN A 183 -29.40 -5.96 -30.76
CA ASN A 183 -30.72 -5.75 -30.16
C ASN A 183 -30.80 -6.30 -28.71
N HIS A 184 -29.83 -7.11 -28.30
CA HIS A 184 -29.77 -7.65 -26.95
C HIS A 184 -29.19 -6.62 -25.96
N SER A 185 -29.64 -6.69 -24.71
CA SER A 185 -29.10 -5.86 -23.63
C SER A 185 -27.60 -6.13 -23.48
N LEU A 186 -26.83 -5.15 -22.99
CA LEU A 186 -25.39 -5.31 -22.81
C LEU A 186 -25.04 -6.51 -21.91
N ASN A 187 -25.93 -6.89 -20.99
CA ASN A 187 -25.76 -8.03 -20.09
C ASN A 187 -25.92 -9.39 -20.79
N ASP A 188 -26.59 -9.42 -21.95
CA ASP A 188 -26.82 -10.62 -22.76
C ASP A 188 -25.86 -10.72 -23.96
N ARG A 189 -24.97 -9.73 -24.12
CA ARG A 189 -23.89 -9.74 -25.11
C ARG A 189 -22.72 -10.60 -24.60
N PRO A 190 -21.84 -11.11 -25.49
CA PRO A 190 -20.83 -12.10 -25.13
C PRO A 190 -19.61 -11.46 -24.46
N LEU A 191 -19.84 -10.79 -23.33
CA LEU A 191 -18.83 -10.06 -22.59
C LEU A 191 -17.77 -10.98 -21.98
N VAL A 192 -18.11 -12.22 -21.64
CA VAL A 192 -17.14 -13.19 -21.13
C VAL A 192 -16.16 -13.57 -22.23
N ALA A 193 -16.65 -13.93 -23.41
CA ALA A 193 -15.83 -14.28 -24.57
C ALA A 193 -14.95 -13.12 -25.02
N LEU A 194 -15.50 -11.90 -25.08
CA LEU A 194 -14.72 -10.70 -25.42
C LEU A 194 -13.65 -10.40 -24.36
N THR A 195 -13.95 -10.55 -23.08
CA THR A 195 -12.96 -10.36 -22.00
C THR A 195 -11.82 -11.36 -22.15
N VAL A 196 -12.13 -12.64 -22.41
CA VAL A 196 -11.12 -13.67 -22.66
C VAL A 196 -10.32 -13.39 -23.94
N ALA A 197 -10.96 -12.92 -25.01
CA ALA A 197 -10.28 -12.54 -26.25
C ALA A 197 -9.28 -11.40 -26.04
N VAL A 198 -9.63 -10.40 -25.22
CA VAL A 198 -8.72 -9.31 -24.89
C VAL A 198 -7.57 -9.80 -24.00
N LEU A 199 -7.85 -10.62 -22.98
CA LEU A 199 -6.82 -11.16 -22.08
C LEU A 199 -5.79 -12.03 -22.82
N THR A 200 -6.24 -12.85 -23.79
CA THR A 200 -5.40 -13.77 -24.55
C THR A 200 -4.73 -13.12 -25.77
N GLY A 201 -5.09 -11.87 -26.11
CA GLY A 201 -4.66 -11.21 -27.34
C GLY A 201 -5.40 -11.65 -28.60
N ALA A 202 -6.30 -12.65 -28.52
CA ALA A 202 -7.08 -13.14 -29.64
C ALA A 202 -7.95 -12.05 -30.30
N ILE A 203 -8.31 -10.99 -29.58
CA ILE A 203 -9.14 -9.89 -30.10
C ILE A 203 -8.56 -9.22 -31.35
N VAL A 204 -7.23 -9.28 -31.55
CA VAL A 204 -6.57 -8.73 -32.73
C VAL A 204 -6.91 -9.52 -34.00
N GLU A 205 -7.22 -10.81 -33.86
CA GLU A 205 -7.53 -11.71 -34.97
C GLU A 205 -9.04 -11.92 -35.16
N LEU A 206 -9.86 -11.62 -34.14
CA LEU A 206 -11.30 -11.78 -34.19
C LEU A 206 -11.99 -10.58 -34.87
N ASN A 207 -12.83 -10.86 -35.85
CA ASN A 207 -13.68 -9.85 -36.48
C ASN A 207 -15.03 -9.79 -35.75
N LEU A 208 -15.34 -8.64 -35.17
CA LEU A 208 -16.63 -8.40 -34.52
C LEU A 208 -17.68 -8.03 -35.58
N VAL A 209 -18.78 -8.80 -35.63
CA VAL A 209 -19.84 -8.63 -36.63
C VAL A 209 -21.18 -8.38 -35.94
N SER A 210 -21.91 -7.36 -36.38
CA SER A 210 -23.31 -7.16 -35.97
C SER A 210 -24.23 -8.09 -36.76
N ASP A 211 -25.07 -8.85 -36.06
CA ASP A 211 -26.12 -9.65 -36.69
C ASP A 211 -27.44 -9.55 -35.91
N HIS A 212 -28.35 -8.72 -36.41
CA HIS A 212 -29.65 -8.47 -35.79
C HIS A 212 -30.62 -9.66 -35.85
N THR A 213 -30.31 -10.68 -36.67
CA THR A 213 -31.21 -11.81 -36.94
C THR A 213 -30.95 -13.02 -36.06
N ARG A 214 -29.75 -13.12 -35.46
CA ARG A 214 -29.38 -14.29 -34.64
C ARG A 214 -29.91 -14.19 -33.21
N PRO A 215 -30.45 -15.27 -32.64
CA PRO A 215 -30.92 -15.27 -31.25
C PRO A 215 -29.80 -15.35 -30.23
N ASN A 216 -28.62 -15.87 -30.58
CA ASN A 216 -27.47 -16.00 -29.68
C ASN A 216 -26.18 -15.58 -30.39
N SER A 217 -25.21 -15.09 -29.61
CA SER A 217 -23.88 -14.78 -30.14
C SER A 217 -23.12 -16.06 -30.50
N ALA A 218 -22.34 -16.01 -31.58
CA ALA A 218 -21.65 -17.17 -32.13
C ALA A 218 -20.29 -16.80 -32.72
N LEU A 219 -19.35 -17.74 -32.70
CA LEU A 219 -18.00 -17.62 -33.24
C LEU A 219 -17.78 -18.66 -34.36
N GLY A 220 -17.40 -18.21 -35.55
CA GLY A 220 -17.06 -19.10 -36.67
C GLY A 220 -15.73 -19.84 -36.48
N LEU A 221 -15.69 -21.13 -36.83
CA LEU A 221 -14.54 -22.01 -36.63
C LEU A 221 -13.73 -22.26 -37.92
N PRO A 222 -12.38 -22.38 -37.83
CA PRO A 222 -11.54 -22.74 -38.98
C PRO A 222 -11.86 -24.11 -39.59
N SER A 223 -12.27 -25.07 -38.76
CA SER A 223 -12.70 -26.41 -39.19
C SER A 223 -14.05 -26.42 -39.94
N GLY A 224 -14.71 -25.26 -40.06
CA GLY A 224 -16.11 -25.15 -40.41
C GLY A 224 -17.03 -25.30 -39.19
N GLY A 225 -18.20 -24.65 -39.25
CA GLY A 225 -19.17 -24.60 -38.16
C GLY A 225 -19.03 -23.37 -37.26
N GLU A 226 -19.79 -23.34 -36.17
CA GLU A 226 -19.81 -22.23 -35.20
C GLU A 226 -19.88 -22.74 -33.76
N VAL A 227 -19.32 -21.97 -32.82
CA VAL A 227 -19.51 -22.15 -31.37
C VAL A 227 -20.50 -21.10 -30.90
N VAL A 228 -21.60 -21.54 -30.29
CA VAL A 228 -22.70 -20.67 -29.86
C VAL A 228 -22.69 -20.51 -28.34
N GLY A 229 -22.85 -19.28 -27.86
CA GLY A 229 -22.99 -18.95 -26.44
C GLY A 229 -21.69 -18.43 -25.80
N ASP A 230 -21.85 -17.48 -24.88
CA ASP A 230 -20.75 -16.68 -24.33
C ASP A 230 -19.64 -17.53 -23.68
N LEU A 231 -19.99 -18.41 -22.74
CA LEU A 231 -19.04 -19.28 -22.04
C LEU A 231 -18.37 -20.31 -22.96
N ALA A 232 -19.10 -20.82 -23.95
CA ALA A 232 -18.55 -21.80 -24.89
C ALA A 232 -17.51 -21.16 -25.80
N MET A 233 -17.82 -19.97 -26.33
CA MET A 233 -16.87 -19.16 -27.09
C MET A 233 -15.65 -18.78 -26.24
N ALA A 234 -15.85 -18.36 -24.99
CA ALA A 234 -14.76 -18.02 -24.08
C ALA A 234 -13.79 -19.20 -23.85
N ARG A 235 -14.32 -20.40 -23.61
CA ARG A 235 -13.49 -21.62 -23.46
C ARG A 235 -12.74 -21.96 -24.75
N TYR A 236 -13.39 -21.84 -25.90
CA TYR A 236 -12.74 -22.07 -27.20
C TYR A 236 -11.57 -21.10 -27.40
N ILE A 237 -11.82 -19.80 -27.20
CA ILE A 237 -10.80 -18.75 -27.35
C ILE A 237 -9.62 -18.99 -26.41
N ALA A 238 -9.89 -19.27 -25.13
CA ALA A 238 -8.82 -19.56 -24.18
C ALA A 238 -7.98 -20.78 -24.58
N ARG A 239 -8.57 -21.85 -25.12
CA ARG A 239 -7.83 -23.05 -25.56
C ARG A 239 -7.00 -22.80 -26.81
N THR A 240 -7.55 -22.10 -27.80
CA THR A 240 -6.91 -21.91 -29.11
C THR A 240 -5.76 -20.90 -29.07
N TRP A 241 -5.90 -19.81 -28.32
CA TRP A 241 -4.88 -18.76 -28.22
C TRP A 241 -3.95 -18.89 -27.01
N SER A 242 -3.95 -20.06 -26.35
CA SER A 242 -2.97 -20.37 -25.30
C SER A 242 -1.56 -20.64 -25.84
N SER A 243 -1.42 -21.01 -27.12
CA SER A 243 -0.18 -21.55 -27.69
C SER A 243 0.65 -20.56 -28.50
N SER A 244 0.13 -19.36 -28.82
CA SER A 244 0.80 -18.48 -29.79
C SER A 244 1.72 -17.43 -29.16
N GLN A 245 1.37 -16.79 -28.03
CA GLN A 245 2.23 -15.74 -27.42
C GLN A 245 2.10 -15.54 -25.89
N SER A 246 1.15 -16.17 -25.18
CA SER A 246 1.02 -16.03 -23.72
C SER A 246 0.34 -17.25 -23.06
N ASN A 247 0.83 -17.69 -21.88
CA ASN A 247 0.19 -18.74 -21.07
C ASN A 247 -1.16 -18.29 -20.45
N MET A 248 -1.74 -17.18 -20.91
CA MET A 248 -2.92 -16.57 -20.30
C MET A 248 -4.16 -17.45 -20.47
N GLY A 249 -4.35 -18.11 -21.60
CA GLY A 249 -5.50 -18.99 -21.80
C GLY A 249 -5.51 -20.19 -20.84
N GLN A 250 -4.34 -20.76 -20.55
CA GLN A 250 -4.19 -21.79 -19.50
C GLN A 250 -4.49 -21.22 -18.11
N LEU A 251 -3.97 -20.04 -17.77
CA LEU A 251 -4.26 -19.40 -16.48
C LEU A 251 -5.75 -19.08 -16.30
N ILE A 252 -6.44 -18.70 -17.37
CA ILE A 252 -7.89 -18.41 -17.36
C ILE A 252 -8.70 -19.67 -17.08
N LEU A 253 -8.33 -20.81 -17.67
CA LEU A 253 -9.05 -22.07 -17.55
C LEU A 253 -8.61 -22.92 -16.35
N GLY A 254 -7.60 -22.47 -15.60
CA GLY A 254 -6.89 -23.29 -14.66
C GLY A 254 -5.80 -24.03 -15.43
N ALA A 255 -4.56 -23.93 -14.94
CA ALA A 255 -3.38 -24.59 -15.52
C ALA A 255 -3.61 -26.11 -15.68
N ASP A 256 -2.60 -26.89 -16.07
CA ASP A 256 -2.72 -28.35 -16.27
C ASP A 256 -2.99 -29.17 -14.97
N ASP A 257 -3.49 -28.52 -13.91
CA ASP A 257 -3.97 -29.12 -12.68
C ASP A 257 -5.50 -29.32 -12.71
N ALA A 258 -5.92 -30.58 -12.66
CA ALA A 258 -7.32 -30.98 -12.67
C ALA A 258 -8.14 -30.38 -11.50
N SER A 259 -7.50 -30.13 -10.36
CA SER A 259 -8.17 -29.53 -9.19
C SER A 259 -8.56 -28.08 -9.48
N SER A 260 -7.62 -27.29 -10.00
CA SER A 260 -7.84 -25.89 -10.40
C SER A 260 -8.90 -25.76 -11.50
N GLN A 261 -8.84 -26.63 -12.51
CA GLN A 261 -9.84 -26.68 -13.58
C GLN A 261 -11.25 -26.98 -13.03
N SER A 262 -11.36 -27.98 -12.16
CA SER A 262 -12.64 -28.36 -11.54
C SER A 262 -13.19 -27.24 -10.65
N ALA A 263 -12.33 -26.53 -9.91
CA ALA A 263 -12.73 -25.39 -9.09
C ALA A 263 -13.27 -24.23 -9.96
N ILE A 264 -12.65 -23.97 -11.11
CA ILE A 264 -13.14 -22.96 -12.05
C ILE A 264 -14.48 -23.38 -12.64
N ASP A 265 -14.60 -24.61 -13.12
CA ASP A 265 -15.84 -25.13 -13.70
C ASP A 265 -16.99 -25.12 -12.69
N GLN A 266 -16.75 -25.44 -11.42
CA GLN A 266 -17.74 -25.32 -10.34
C GLN A 266 -18.35 -23.91 -10.28
N PHE A 267 -17.53 -22.86 -10.34
CA PHE A 267 -18.03 -21.48 -10.27
C PHE A 267 -18.65 -20.99 -11.57
N VAL A 268 -18.20 -21.50 -12.72
CA VAL A 268 -18.84 -21.26 -14.01
C VAL A 268 -20.25 -21.85 -14.02
N ASP A 269 -20.40 -23.10 -13.58
CA ASP A 269 -21.70 -23.77 -13.45
C ASP A 269 -22.59 -23.06 -12.43
N TYR A 270 -22.01 -22.64 -11.30
CA TYR A 270 -22.72 -21.85 -10.31
C TYR A 270 -23.24 -20.53 -10.91
N ALA A 271 -22.42 -19.79 -11.65
CA ALA A 271 -22.85 -18.56 -12.32
C ALA A 271 -24.03 -18.82 -13.29
N LEU A 272 -24.00 -19.93 -14.04
CA LEU A 272 -25.07 -20.33 -14.96
C LEU A 272 -26.36 -20.76 -14.24
N ILE A 273 -26.26 -21.42 -13.09
CA ILE A 273 -27.42 -21.75 -12.26
C ILE A 273 -28.04 -20.48 -11.70
N MET A 274 -27.20 -19.55 -11.24
CA MET A 274 -27.62 -18.30 -10.62
C MET A 274 -28.21 -17.32 -11.63
N SER A 275 -27.79 -17.34 -12.90
CA SER A 275 -28.37 -16.49 -13.95
C SER A 275 -29.85 -16.79 -14.22
N LYS A 276 -30.32 -18.01 -13.90
CA LYS A 276 -31.74 -18.41 -14.00
C LYS A 276 -32.61 -17.92 -12.84
N LYS A 277 -32.03 -17.34 -11.79
CA LYS A 277 -32.74 -16.79 -10.63
C LYS A 277 -33.11 -15.32 -10.86
N ASP A 278 -34.09 -14.83 -10.10
CA ASP A 278 -34.39 -13.40 -10.03
C ASP A 278 -33.18 -12.62 -9.51
N GLU A 279 -33.10 -11.33 -9.86
CA GLU A 279 -31.94 -10.49 -9.59
C GLU A 279 -31.57 -10.41 -8.11
N ALA A 280 -32.56 -10.29 -7.21
CA ALA A 280 -32.31 -10.17 -5.78
C ALA A 280 -31.73 -11.47 -5.21
N SER A 281 -32.32 -12.62 -5.55
CA SER A 281 -31.81 -13.94 -5.17
C SER A 281 -30.43 -14.20 -5.75
N ARG A 282 -30.19 -13.79 -7.00
CA ARG A 282 -28.92 -13.94 -7.70
C ARG A 282 -27.79 -13.19 -6.99
N ILE A 283 -28.00 -11.89 -6.74
CA ILE A 283 -27.03 -11.03 -6.05
C ILE A 283 -26.75 -11.58 -4.64
N LYS A 284 -27.79 -11.91 -3.87
CA LYS A 284 -27.64 -12.41 -2.50
C LYS A 284 -26.87 -13.74 -2.46
N GLY A 285 -27.22 -14.69 -3.32
CA GLY A 285 -26.57 -16.00 -3.33
C GLY A 285 -25.10 -15.92 -3.75
N ILE A 286 -24.79 -15.19 -4.82
CA ILE A 286 -23.40 -14.99 -5.27
C ILE A 286 -22.60 -14.27 -4.18
N ALA A 287 -23.16 -13.22 -3.56
CA ALA A 287 -22.49 -12.47 -2.50
C ALA A 287 -22.14 -13.33 -1.29
N MET A 288 -23.08 -14.14 -0.80
CA MET A 288 -22.83 -15.00 0.36
C MET A 288 -21.73 -16.03 0.10
N THR A 289 -21.69 -16.60 -1.10
CA THR A 289 -20.67 -17.57 -1.51
C THR A 289 -19.31 -16.89 -1.65
N LEU A 290 -19.24 -15.79 -2.41
CA LEU A 290 -17.99 -15.11 -2.70
C LEU A 290 -17.39 -14.43 -1.49
N ASN A 291 -18.19 -13.91 -0.57
CA ASN A 291 -17.66 -13.24 0.60
C ASN A 291 -16.81 -14.16 1.47
N ARG A 292 -17.12 -15.48 1.53
CA ARG A 292 -16.31 -16.47 2.26
C ARG A 292 -14.95 -16.73 1.58
N ILE A 293 -14.94 -16.78 0.26
CA ILE A 293 -13.74 -17.10 -0.54
C ILE A 293 -12.81 -15.89 -0.60
N LEU A 294 -13.38 -14.71 -0.88
CA LEU A 294 -12.65 -13.47 -1.08
C LEU A 294 -12.14 -12.82 0.22
N VAL A 295 -12.40 -13.43 1.38
CA VAL A 295 -11.71 -13.06 2.63
C VAL A 295 -10.20 -13.28 2.44
N ASN A 296 -9.83 -14.44 1.91
CA ASN A 296 -8.44 -14.88 1.82
C ASN A 296 -7.84 -14.71 0.42
N GLN A 297 -8.67 -14.57 -0.62
CA GLN A 297 -8.20 -14.49 -2.00
C GLN A 297 -8.60 -13.18 -2.70
N THR A 298 -7.84 -12.81 -3.73
CA THR A 298 -8.14 -11.64 -4.56
C THR A 298 -9.17 -11.99 -5.64
N PHE A 299 -9.06 -13.18 -6.23
CA PHE A 299 -9.97 -13.74 -7.23
C PHE A 299 -10.59 -15.04 -6.69
N VAL A 300 -11.60 -15.57 -7.38
CA VAL A 300 -12.45 -16.65 -6.84
C VAL A 300 -11.78 -18.01 -6.86
N ALA A 301 -11.11 -18.35 -7.96
CA ALA A 301 -10.46 -19.65 -8.14
C ALA A 301 -8.92 -19.54 -8.21
N SER A 302 -8.38 -18.33 -8.08
CA SER A 302 -6.95 -18.05 -8.10
C SER A 302 -6.62 -16.96 -7.09
N ALA A 303 -5.44 -17.04 -6.47
CA ALA A 303 -4.99 -15.99 -5.57
C ALA A 303 -4.51 -14.73 -6.32
N THR A 304 -4.14 -14.84 -7.60
CA THR A 304 -3.31 -13.85 -8.30
C THR A 304 -3.83 -13.38 -9.64
N SER A 305 -4.57 -14.22 -10.33
CA SER A 305 -5.00 -13.98 -11.70
C SER A 305 -6.49 -14.05 -11.81
N ILE A 306 -7.04 -13.23 -12.71
CA ILE A 306 -8.42 -13.37 -13.13
C ILE A 306 -8.59 -14.72 -13.85
N THR A 307 -9.63 -15.47 -13.49
CA THR A 307 -9.97 -16.76 -14.11
C THR A 307 -11.32 -16.68 -14.83
N LEU A 308 -11.67 -17.72 -15.59
CA LEU A 308 -13.00 -17.81 -16.21
C LEU A 308 -14.11 -17.77 -15.15
N ALA A 309 -13.87 -18.30 -13.95
CA ALA A 309 -14.82 -18.22 -12.83
C ALA A 309 -15.13 -16.77 -12.44
N ASP A 310 -14.10 -15.92 -12.32
CA ASP A 310 -14.28 -14.51 -11.99
C ASP A 310 -15.11 -13.78 -13.04
N ILE A 311 -14.78 -14.00 -14.32
CA ILE A 311 -15.44 -13.33 -15.44
C ILE A 311 -16.90 -13.82 -15.55
N ALA A 312 -17.14 -15.13 -15.39
CA ALA A 312 -18.47 -15.72 -15.44
C ALA A 312 -19.36 -15.25 -14.28
N LEU A 313 -18.84 -15.20 -13.05
CA LEU A 313 -19.60 -14.72 -11.89
C LEU A 313 -19.89 -13.22 -11.98
N TYR A 314 -18.93 -12.44 -12.50
CA TYR A 314 -19.12 -11.01 -12.73
C TYR A 314 -20.18 -10.75 -13.80
N ALA A 315 -20.16 -11.51 -14.89
CA ALA A 315 -21.24 -11.52 -15.88
C ALA A 315 -22.58 -11.95 -15.27
N GLY A 316 -22.57 -12.97 -14.39
CA GLY A 316 -23.75 -13.42 -13.64
C GLY A 316 -24.36 -12.35 -12.73
N LEU A 317 -23.56 -11.39 -12.24
CA LEU A 317 -24.07 -10.21 -11.51
C LEU A 317 -24.61 -9.11 -12.43
N GLY A 318 -24.66 -9.34 -13.74
CA GLY A 318 -25.13 -8.40 -14.74
C GLY A 318 -24.07 -7.41 -15.20
N PHE A 319 -22.78 -7.77 -15.10
CA PHE A 319 -21.63 -7.01 -15.65
C PHE A 319 -21.81 -5.48 -15.53
N PRO A 320 -21.81 -4.91 -14.31
CA PRO A 320 -22.16 -3.51 -14.07
C PRO A 320 -21.13 -2.56 -14.68
N SER A 321 -21.30 -2.29 -15.97
CA SER A 321 -20.43 -1.42 -16.78
C SER A 321 -20.84 0.05 -16.68
N GLN A 322 -22.09 0.31 -16.32
CA GLN A 322 -22.63 1.65 -16.10
C GLN A 322 -22.57 2.03 -14.61
N HIS A 323 -22.30 3.31 -14.32
CA HIS A 323 -22.25 3.82 -12.95
C HIS A 323 -23.54 3.53 -12.16
N ALA A 324 -24.72 3.72 -12.76
CA ALA A 324 -26.01 3.47 -12.10
C ALA A 324 -26.19 1.99 -11.67
N ALA A 325 -25.84 1.05 -12.55
CA ALA A 325 -25.89 -0.39 -12.26
C ALA A 325 -24.89 -0.77 -11.14
N LYS A 326 -23.69 -0.18 -11.17
CA LYS A 326 -22.68 -0.36 -10.12
C LYS A 326 -23.16 0.17 -8.77
N VAL A 327 -23.75 1.37 -8.74
CA VAL A 327 -24.30 1.96 -7.50
C VAL A 327 -25.45 1.11 -6.96
N ALA A 328 -26.35 0.64 -7.82
CA ALA A 328 -27.43 -0.25 -7.41
C ALA A 328 -26.90 -1.55 -6.79
N LEU A 329 -25.91 -2.19 -7.44
CA LEU A 329 -25.27 -3.40 -6.94
C LEU A 329 -24.52 -3.16 -5.63
N ASN A 330 -23.73 -2.09 -5.54
CA ASN A 330 -23.04 -1.72 -4.31
C ASN A 330 -24.03 -1.49 -3.17
N LYS A 331 -25.13 -0.77 -3.42
CA LYS A 331 -26.19 -0.51 -2.44
C LYS A 331 -26.83 -1.82 -1.96
N ALA A 332 -27.11 -2.75 -2.88
CA ALA A 332 -27.63 -4.08 -2.54
C ALA A 332 -26.65 -4.89 -1.67
N LEU A 333 -25.35 -4.66 -1.82
CA LEU A 333 -24.28 -5.37 -1.09
C LEU A 333 -23.80 -4.64 0.18
N SER A 334 -24.17 -3.39 0.39
CA SER A 334 -23.64 -2.56 1.49
C SER A 334 -24.17 -2.95 2.88
N GLY A 335 -25.13 -3.88 2.97
CA GLY A 335 -25.82 -4.27 4.20
C GLY A 335 -25.15 -5.36 5.07
N GLY A 336 -23.83 -5.58 4.99
CA GLY A 336 -23.15 -6.63 5.76
C GLY A 336 -21.62 -6.60 5.68
N ASN A 337 -20.93 -7.63 6.18
CA ASN A 337 -19.47 -7.76 6.09
C ASN A 337 -19.00 -8.16 4.66
N ASN A 338 -19.43 -7.42 3.64
CA ASN A 338 -19.26 -7.73 2.21
C ASN A 338 -18.03 -7.03 1.58
N ASN A 339 -17.03 -6.70 2.39
CA ASN A 339 -15.85 -5.98 1.94
C ASN A 339 -15.07 -6.75 0.86
N GLY A 340 -15.07 -8.09 0.92
CA GLY A 340 -14.41 -8.95 -0.06
C GLY A 340 -15.02 -8.84 -1.45
N ILE A 341 -16.36 -8.98 -1.55
CA ILE A 341 -17.05 -8.87 -2.85
C ILE A 341 -17.05 -7.44 -3.39
N LEU A 342 -17.21 -6.42 -2.55
CA LEU A 342 -17.14 -5.02 -3.00
C LEU A 342 -15.75 -4.70 -3.56
N ARG A 343 -14.68 -5.20 -2.93
CA ARG A 343 -13.32 -5.08 -3.48
C ARG A 343 -13.20 -5.78 -4.83
N TRP A 344 -13.60 -7.05 -4.91
CA TRP A 344 -13.53 -7.84 -6.14
C TRP A 344 -14.34 -7.24 -7.29
N LEU A 345 -15.56 -6.76 -7.04
CA LEU A 345 -16.39 -6.05 -8.02
C LEU A 345 -15.68 -4.82 -8.57
N ASN A 346 -15.08 -4.01 -7.70
CA ASN A 346 -14.34 -2.83 -8.11
C ASN A 346 -13.08 -3.18 -8.92
N VAL A 347 -12.35 -4.24 -8.54
CA VAL A 347 -11.19 -4.76 -9.28
C VAL A 347 -11.62 -5.17 -10.69
N LEU A 348 -12.69 -5.94 -10.84
CA LEU A 348 -13.16 -6.40 -12.14
C LEU A 348 -13.68 -5.24 -13.00
N THR A 349 -14.50 -4.35 -12.44
CA THR A 349 -15.01 -3.16 -13.16
C THR A 349 -13.87 -2.28 -13.70
N SER A 350 -12.75 -2.22 -12.96
CA SER A 350 -11.59 -1.39 -13.31
C SER A 350 -10.58 -2.11 -14.19
N HIS A 351 -10.77 -3.41 -14.46
CA HIS A 351 -9.81 -4.21 -15.19
C HIS A 351 -9.73 -3.78 -16.67
N PRO A 352 -8.54 -3.48 -17.22
CA PRO A 352 -8.41 -2.99 -18.59
C PRO A 352 -9.08 -3.88 -19.64
N ALA A 353 -8.92 -5.21 -19.51
CA ALA A 353 -9.52 -6.16 -20.44
C ALA A 353 -11.06 -6.17 -20.39
N ILE A 354 -11.67 -6.03 -19.20
CA ILE A 354 -13.12 -5.95 -19.01
C ILE A 354 -13.63 -4.64 -19.62
N ARG A 355 -12.95 -3.52 -19.37
CA ARG A 355 -13.30 -2.21 -19.95
C ARG A 355 -13.26 -2.24 -21.48
N GLN A 356 -12.17 -2.77 -22.03
CA GLN A 356 -12.01 -2.92 -23.48
C GLN A 356 -13.07 -3.87 -24.07
N ALA A 357 -13.32 -5.02 -23.45
CA ALA A 357 -14.36 -5.96 -23.90
C ALA A 357 -15.76 -5.34 -23.91
N THR A 358 -16.09 -4.56 -22.88
CA THR A 358 -17.35 -3.81 -22.83
C THR A 358 -17.42 -2.78 -23.96
N GLN A 359 -16.34 -2.02 -24.16
CA GLN A 359 -16.28 -1.00 -25.20
C GLN A 359 -16.43 -1.63 -26.60
N LEU A 360 -15.87 -2.82 -26.81
CA LEU A 360 -16.03 -3.60 -28.03
C LEU A 360 -17.47 -4.08 -28.22
N ALA A 361 -18.12 -4.60 -27.17
CA ALA A 361 -19.51 -5.03 -27.21
C ALA A 361 -20.50 -3.87 -27.48
N VAL A 362 -20.14 -2.67 -27.03
CA VAL A 362 -20.93 -1.45 -27.23
C VAL A 362 -20.66 -0.84 -28.61
N GLY A 363 -19.38 -0.76 -29.03
CA GLY A 363 -18.94 -0.12 -30.26
C GLY A 363 -19.52 -0.73 -31.54
N ILE A 364 -19.89 -2.01 -31.52
CA ILE A 364 -20.61 -2.67 -32.65
C ILE A 364 -21.97 -2.03 -32.92
N THR A 365 -22.62 -1.50 -31.88
CA THR A 365 -23.97 -0.93 -32.00
C THR A 365 -23.97 0.54 -32.37
N GLY A 366 -22.87 1.26 -32.09
CA GLY A 366 -22.74 2.71 -32.33
C GLY A 366 -23.71 3.61 -31.55
N ASN A 367 -24.64 3.03 -30.78
CA ASN A 367 -25.78 3.74 -30.17
C ASN A 367 -25.60 4.03 -28.67
N ASP A 368 -24.74 3.28 -27.99
CA ASP A 368 -24.37 3.48 -26.59
C ASP A 368 -22.87 3.80 -26.50
N GLU A 369 -22.43 4.49 -25.44
CA GLU A 369 -21.02 4.52 -25.03
C GLU A 369 -20.90 3.77 -23.70
N ALA A 370 -19.83 2.96 -23.55
CA ALA A 370 -19.52 2.38 -22.25
C ALA A 370 -18.98 3.50 -21.35
N VAL A 371 -19.84 4.07 -20.52
CA VAL A 371 -19.45 5.12 -19.57
C VAL A 371 -18.81 4.47 -18.34
N PHE A 372 -17.48 4.39 -18.36
CA PHE A 372 -16.70 4.13 -17.16
C PHE A 372 -16.46 5.46 -16.46
N ASP A 373 -16.95 5.57 -15.22
CA ASP A 373 -16.65 6.73 -14.40
C ASP A 373 -15.12 6.92 -14.30
N GLU A 374 -14.64 8.15 -14.54
CA GLU A 374 -13.21 8.44 -14.69
C GLU A 374 -12.45 8.21 -13.38
N ASP A 375 -11.76 7.08 -13.32
CA ASP A 375 -10.64 6.80 -12.44
C ASP A 375 -10.87 6.99 -10.94
N GLU A 376 -12.09 6.99 -10.42
CA GLU A 376 -12.28 7.13 -8.96
C GLU A 376 -11.63 5.96 -8.20
N TYR A 377 -11.49 4.77 -8.80
CA TYR A 377 -10.85 3.61 -8.18
C TYR A 377 -9.32 3.56 -8.34
N THR A 378 -8.81 4.08 -9.44
CA THR A 378 -7.37 4.18 -9.78
C THR A 378 -6.72 5.45 -9.23
N LYS A 379 -7.51 6.50 -8.94
CA LYS A 379 -7.08 7.69 -8.20
C LYS A 379 -6.79 7.30 -6.76
N LEU A 380 -5.51 7.09 -6.50
CA LEU A 380 -4.98 6.99 -5.15
C LEU A 380 -4.87 8.41 -4.59
N GLU A 381 -5.17 8.57 -3.30
CA GLU A 381 -4.87 9.80 -2.58
C GLU A 381 -3.38 10.16 -2.72
N PRO A 382 -2.96 11.42 -2.56
CA PRO A 382 -1.54 11.75 -2.51
C PRO A 382 -0.79 10.92 -1.45
N LEU A 383 0.47 10.59 -1.70
CA LEU A 383 1.29 9.93 -0.68
C LEU A 383 1.49 10.90 0.49
N VAL A 384 1.40 10.38 1.72
CA VAL A 384 1.89 11.10 2.90
C VAL A 384 3.37 11.44 2.69
N ALA A 385 3.80 12.63 3.10
CA ALA A 385 5.18 13.06 2.95
C ALA A 385 6.15 12.03 3.55
N GLY A 386 7.17 11.61 2.80
CA GLY A 386 8.14 10.59 3.21
C GLY A 386 7.78 9.15 2.81
N MET A 387 6.54 8.88 2.39
CA MET A 387 6.14 7.58 1.85
C MET A 387 6.50 7.42 0.38
N ASN A 388 6.75 6.19 -0.05
CA ASN A 388 6.99 5.82 -1.44
C ASN A 388 5.81 4.99 -1.98
N ALA A 389 5.66 4.95 -3.31
CA ALA A 389 4.76 3.98 -3.91
C ALA A 389 5.31 2.55 -3.73
N LEU A 390 4.41 1.57 -3.63
CA LEU A 390 4.82 0.17 -3.64
C LEU A 390 4.98 -0.26 -5.09
N GLU A 391 6.14 -0.81 -5.42
CA GLU A 391 6.46 -1.26 -6.77
C GLU A 391 5.56 -2.44 -7.17
N GLY A 392 4.88 -2.34 -8.32
CA GLY A 392 3.96 -3.37 -8.79
C GLY A 392 2.66 -3.46 -7.98
N ALA A 393 2.33 -2.44 -7.19
CA ALA A 393 1.05 -2.37 -6.48
C ALA A 393 -0.10 -1.96 -7.42
N THR A 394 -1.07 -2.85 -7.53
CA THR A 394 -2.33 -2.60 -8.22
C THR A 394 -3.42 -2.32 -7.19
N PRO A 395 -4.19 -1.21 -7.33
CA PRO A 395 -5.35 -0.95 -6.47
C PRO A 395 -6.31 -2.15 -6.42
N GLY A 396 -6.78 -2.49 -5.23
CA GLY A 396 -7.65 -3.64 -4.96
C GLY A 396 -6.94 -4.98 -4.83
N GLN A 397 -5.66 -5.08 -5.23
CA GLN A 397 -4.91 -6.35 -5.22
C GLN A 397 -3.82 -6.39 -4.15
N VAL A 398 -3.44 -5.24 -3.57
CA VAL A 398 -2.40 -5.22 -2.53
C VAL A 398 -2.86 -5.98 -1.31
N VAL A 399 -2.09 -7.00 -0.93
CA VAL A 399 -2.21 -7.69 0.35
C VAL A 399 -0.92 -7.47 1.12
N THR A 400 -1.05 -6.86 2.29
CA THR A 400 0.01 -6.70 3.28
C THR A 400 -0.31 -7.56 4.51
N ARG A 401 0.68 -7.76 5.38
CA ARG A 401 0.46 -8.42 6.67
C ARG A 401 1.29 -7.79 7.77
N PHE A 402 0.69 -7.69 8.95
CA PHE A 402 1.39 -7.46 10.20
C PHE A 402 1.51 -8.81 10.93
N PRO A 403 2.72 -9.41 11.00
CA PRO A 403 2.90 -10.75 11.53
C PRO A 403 3.61 -10.76 12.90
N PRO A 404 2.98 -10.32 14.01
CA PRO A 404 3.64 -10.35 15.32
C PRO A 404 3.72 -11.78 15.88
N GLU A 405 4.85 -12.11 16.51
CA GLU A 405 4.94 -13.26 17.41
C GLU A 405 4.21 -12.91 18.73
N PRO A 406 3.28 -13.75 19.23
CA PRO A 406 2.55 -13.51 20.46
C PRO A 406 3.42 -13.81 21.71
N SER A 407 4.57 -13.14 21.80
CA SER A 407 5.60 -13.34 22.83
C SER A 407 5.83 -12.11 23.73
N GLY A 408 5.02 -11.06 23.58
CA GLY A 408 5.12 -9.84 24.39
C GLY A 408 4.22 -8.71 23.89
N TYR A 409 4.12 -7.66 24.70
CA TYR A 409 3.35 -6.45 24.39
C TYR A 409 3.92 -5.69 23.19
N LEU A 410 3.04 -5.01 22.43
CA LEU A 410 3.48 -4.17 21.33
C LEU A 410 4.18 -2.91 21.84
N HIS A 411 5.16 -2.46 21.07
CA HIS A 411 5.90 -1.22 21.32
C HIS A 411 5.89 -0.35 20.08
N VAL A 412 6.35 0.90 20.19
CA VAL A 412 6.33 1.87 19.09
C VAL A 412 6.97 1.32 17.80
N GLY A 413 8.03 0.50 17.89
CA GLY A 413 8.58 -0.21 16.73
C GLY A 413 7.58 -1.12 15.99
N HIS A 414 6.75 -1.86 16.74
CA HIS A 414 5.64 -2.66 16.17
C HIS A 414 4.53 -1.75 15.64
N ALA A 415 4.24 -0.64 16.31
CA ALA A 415 3.26 0.33 15.83
C ALA A 415 3.66 0.88 14.44
N LYS A 416 4.94 1.20 14.21
CA LYS A 416 5.44 1.55 12.87
C LYS A 416 5.15 0.47 11.85
N ALA A 417 5.54 -0.78 12.13
CA ALA A 417 5.34 -1.90 11.21
C ALA A 417 3.85 -2.10 10.88
N CYS A 418 3.00 -2.09 11.91
CA CYS A 418 1.56 -2.24 11.77
C CYS A 418 0.94 -1.10 10.93
N LEU A 419 1.21 0.16 11.31
CA LEU A 419 0.64 1.34 10.66
C LEU A 419 1.12 1.49 9.21
N LEU A 420 2.36 1.08 8.89
CA LEU A 420 2.83 1.03 7.50
C LEU A 420 2.07 -0.01 6.67
N ASN A 421 1.87 -1.22 7.22
CA ASN A 421 1.13 -2.27 6.53
C ASN A 421 -0.35 -1.87 6.33
N ASP A 422 -0.97 -1.28 7.35
CA ASP A 422 -2.34 -0.75 7.26
C ASP A 422 -2.43 0.39 6.25
N TYR A 423 -1.52 1.38 6.32
CA TYR A 423 -1.50 2.50 5.37
C TYR A 423 -1.47 2.02 3.92
N TYR A 424 -0.57 1.09 3.58
CA TYR A 424 -0.49 0.60 2.21
C TYR A 424 -1.71 -0.25 1.81
N ALA A 425 -2.23 -1.09 2.72
CA ALA A 425 -3.47 -1.80 2.47
C ALA A 425 -4.61 -0.82 2.17
N ARG A 426 -4.82 0.19 3.00
CA ARG A 426 -5.91 1.17 2.83
C ARG A 426 -5.71 2.05 1.60
N ARG A 427 -4.50 2.58 1.40
CA ARG A 427 -4.14 3.39 0.22
C ARG A 427 -4.48 2.66 -1.07
N TYR A 428 -4.00 1.43 -1.22
CA TYR A 428 -4.23 0.64 -2.42
C TYR A 428 -5.55 -0.14 -2.37
N ARG A 429 -6.48 0.18 -1.46
CA ARG A 429 -7.79 -0.47 -1.32
C ARG A 429 -7.70 -2.01 -1.26
N GLY A 430 -6.60 -2.46 -0.69
CA GLY A 430 -6.18 -3.83 -0.55
C GLY A 430 -6.65 -4.45 0.76
N ARG A 431 -5.88 -5.42 1.25
CA ARG A 431 -6.14 -6.13 2.50
C ARG A 431 -4.94 -6.06 3.45
N LEU A 432 -5.25 -5.92 4.73
CA LEU A 432 -4.32 -6.13 5.83
C LEU A 432 -4.64 -7.45 6.53
N ILE A 433 -3.66 -8.36 6.56
CA ILE A 433 -3.72 -9.58 7.36
C ILE A 433 -3.03 -9.32 8.71
N LEU A 434 -3.69 -9.64 9.81
CA LEU A 434 -3.05 -9.85 11.11
C LEU A 434 -2.72 -11.34 11.22
N ARG A 435 -1.45 -11.69 11.12
CA ARG A 435 -1.02 -13.08 11.29
C ARG A 435 -0.28 -13.25 12.60
N PHE A 436 -0.73 -14.14 13.47
CA PHE A 436 0.11 -14.53 14.59
C PHE A 436 1.14 -15.54 14.08
N ASP A 437 2.42 -15.15 14.09
CA ASP A 437 3.54 -16.04 13.74
C ASP A 437 3.88 -16.93 14.96
N ASP A 438 2.93 -17.80 15.31
CA ASP A 438 2.94 -18.72 16.44
C ASP A 438 3.66 -20.04 16.09
N THR A 439 4.98 -19.99 15.95
CA THR A 439 5.82 -21.14 15.54
C THR A 439 6.69 -21.68 16.68
N ASN A 440 6.70 -21.00 17.82
CA ASN A 440 7.61 -21.23 18.92
C ASN A 440 6.87 -21.32 20.26
N PRO A 441 6.36 -22.51 20.62
CA PRO A 441 5.46 -22.67 21.77
C PRO A 441 6.10 -22.27 23.11
N SER A 442 7.43 -22.24 23.23
CA SER A 442 8.13 -21.86 24.46
C SER A 442 8.11 -20.37 24.79
N LYS A 443 7.74 -19.50 23.84
CA LYS A 443 7.71 -18.04 24.06
C LYS A 443 6.31 -17.45 23.99
N GLU A 444 5.34 -18.23 23.55
CA GLU A 444 4.03 -17.75 23.13
C GLU A 444 2.99 -17.96 24.22
N LYS A 445 2.09 -17.00 24.38
CA LYS A 445 1.01 -17.08 25.35
C LYS A 445 -0.26 -16.43 24.81
N GLU A 446 -1.40 -16.98 25.23
CA GLU A 446 -2.72 -16.45 24.87
C GLU A 446 -2.93 -14.99 25.33
N GLU A 447 -2.37 -14.63 26.49
CA GLU A 447 -2.43 -13.24 27.01
C GLU A 447 -1.86 -12.21 26.02
N TYR A 448 -0.77 -12.55 25.32
CA TYR A 448 -0.14 -11.64 24.37
C TYR A 448 -0.94 -11.53 23.08
N GLN A 449 -1.59 -12.61 22.65
CA GLN A 449 -2.50 -12.58 21.50
C GLN A 449 -3.65 -11.61 21.76
N ALA A 450 -4.32 -11.72 22.91
CA ALA A 450 -5.39 -10.81 23.31
C ALA A 450 -4.89 -9.36 23.40
N SER A 451 -3.74 -9.16 24.05
CA SER A 451 -3.14 -7.82 24.18
C SER A 451 -2.81 -7.18 22.83
N ILE A 452 -2.29 -7.95 21.87
CA ILE A 452 -1.97 -7.46 20.53
C ILE A 452 -3.24 -6.96 19.84
N ILE A 453 -4.34 -7.72 19.89
CA ILE A 453 -5.62 -7.32 19.29
C ILE A 453 -6.13 -6.02 19.92
N GLU A 454 -6.09 -5.91 21.25
CA GLU A 454 -6.46 -4.68 21.97
C GLU A 454 -5.57 -3.49 21.60
N ASP A 455 -4.27 -3.69 21.46
CA ASP A 455 -3.32 -2.63 21.11
C ASP A 455 -3.53 -2.16 19.66
N LEU A 456 -3.87 -3.06 18.74
CA LEU A 456 -4.25 -2.70 17.38
C LEU A 456 -5.54 -1.88 17.34
N ALA A 457 -6.54 -2.25 18.16
CA ALA A 457 -7.76 -1.47 18.31
C ALA A 457 -7.47 -0.06 18.83
N LYS A 458 -6.57 0.09 19.82
CA LYS A 458 -6.11 1.41 20.32
C LYS A 458 -5.39 2.23 19.24
N LEU A 459 -4.64 1.58 18.34
CA LEU A 459 -4.00 2.23 17.19
C LEU A 459 -4.99 2.58 16.05
N GLY A 460 -6.28 2.26 16.23
CA GLY A 460 -7.30 2.44 15.20
C GLY A 460 -7.05 1.56 13.97
N VAL A 461 -6.36 0.43 14.13
CA VAL A 461 -6.07 -0.52 13.06
C VAL A 461 -7.05 -1.69 13.17
N LYS A 462 -7.81 -1.90 12.10
CA LYS A 462 -8.71 -3.05 11.97
C LYS A 462 -8.14 -3.96 10.88
N PRO A 463 -7.62 -5.15 11.18
CA PRO A 463 -7.23 -6.10 10.14
C PRO A 463 -8.48 -6.58 9.37
N ASP A 464 -8.32 -6.90 8.09
CA ASP A 464 -9.39 -7.47 7.27
C ASP A 464 -9.50 -8.98 7.48
N VAL A 465 -8.38 -9.64 7.84
CA VAL A 465 -8.29 -11.07 8.15
C VAL A 465 -7.38 -11.27 9.36
N VAL A 466 -7.75 -12.22 10.23
CA VAL A 466 -6.88 -12.71 11.30
C VAL A 466 -6.54 -14.16 11.03
N THR A 467 -5.26 -14.50 10.99
CA THR A 467 -4.75 -15.86 10.72
C THR A 467 -3.68 -16.26 11.73
N PHE A 468 -3.37 -17.55 11.75
CA PHE A 468 -2.35 -18.13 12.62
C PHE A 468 -1.44 -19.03 11.79
N THR A 469 -0.14 -18.89 11.96
CA THR A 469 0.83 -19.75 11.25
C THR A 469 0.65 -21.22 11.65
N SER A 470 0.21 -21.48 12.88
CA SER A 470 -0.11 -22.83 13.36
C SER A 470 -1.26 -23.52 12.62
N ASP A 471 -2.19 -22.79 12.00
CA ASP A 471 -3.23 -23.38 11.14
C ASP A 471 -2.61 -24.02 9.86
N TYR A 472 -1.40 -23.60 9.49
CA TYR A 472 -0.66 -24.09 8.33
C TYR A 472 0.38 -25.16 8.66
N PHE A 473 0.51 -25.62 9.92
CA PHE A 473 1.53 -26.62 10.27
C PHE A 473 1.47 -27.91 9.43
N PRO A 474 0.30 -28.51 9.15
CA PRO A 474 0.23 -29.67 8.26
C PRO A 474 0.76 -29.35 6.86
N THR A 475 0.38 -28.20 6.31
CA THR A 475 0.80 -27.74 4.99
C THR A 475 2.30 -27.47 4.93
N ILE A 476 2.85 -26.76 5.93
CA ILE A 476 4.28 -26.47 6.04
C ILE A 476 5.09 -27.77 6.17
N ARG A 477 4.60 -28.74 6.94
CA ARG A 477 5.21 -30.07 7.03
C ARG A 477 5.21 -30.78 5.67
N GLY A 478 4.11 -30.75 4.92
CA GLY A 478 4.05 -31.32 3.57
C GLY A 478 5.06 -30.67 2.62
N TYR A 479 5.28 -29.35 2.71
CA TYR A 479 6.34 -28.68 1.96
C TYR A 479 7.75 -29.09 2.41
N ALA A 480 7.97 -29.30 3.71
CA ALA A 480 9.24 -29.84 4.20
C ALA A 480 9.50 -31.26 3.65
N GLU A 481 8.48 -32.11 3.59
CA GLU A 481 8.56 -33.44 2.99
C GLU A 481 8.89 -33.36 1.48
N ARG A 482 8.28 -32.43 0.73
CA ARG A 482 8.62 -32.17 -0.68
C ARG A 482 10.06 -31.70 -0.88
N LEU A 483 10.60 -30.89 0.04
CA LEU A 483 12.02 -30.49 -0.02
C LEU A 483 12.94 -31.70 0.15
N ILE A 484 12.60 -32.63 1.03
CA ILE A 484 13.36 -33.88 1.24
C ILE A 484 13.30 -34.75 -0.02
N GLU A 485 12.10 -34.94 -0.59
CA GLU A 485 11.90 -35.74 -1.81
C GLU A 485 12.69 -35.18 -3.01
N ALA A 486 12.76 -33.86 -3.13
CA ALA A 486 13.55 -33.17 -4.15
C ALA A 486 15.06 -33.12 -3.85
N GLY A 487 15.53 -33.70 -2.74
CA GLY A 487 16.94 -33.69 -2.33
C GLY A 487 17.45 -32.35 -1.80
N ASN A 488 16.56 -31.38 -1.56
CA ASN A 488 16.85 -30.01 -1.13
C ASN A 488 16.85 -29.82 0.41
N ALA A 489 16.74 -30.89 1.18
CA ALA A 489 16.85 -30.87 2.64
C ALA A 489 17.44 -32.18 3.18
N PHE A 490 18.06 -32.12 4.36
CA PHE A 490 18.65 -33.28 5.04
C PHE A 490 18.48 -33.17 6.57
N MET A 491 18.60 -34.30 7.29
CA MET A 491 18.49 -34.33 8.75
C MET A 491 19.88 -34.30 9.38
N ASP A 492 20.07 -33.42 10.36
CA ASP A 492 21.36 -33.18 11.00
C ASP A 492 21.24 -33.27 12.53
N ASP A 493 22.12 -34.03 13.19
CA ASP A 493 22.24 -34.12 14.65
C ASP A 493 23.57 -33.55 15.17
N THR A 494 24.33 -32.85 14.32
CA THR A 494 25.50 -32.08 14.76
C THR A 494 25.12 -31.12 15.89
N PRO A 495 25.84 -31.13 17.03
CA PRO A 495 25.61 -30.19 18.14
C PRO A 495 25.60 -28.73 17.67
N GLN A 496 24.76 -27.89 18.29
CA GLN A 496 24.52 -26.52 17.83
C GLN A 496 25.81 -25.67 17.70
N GLU A 497 26.72 -25.77 18.66
CA GLU A 497 27.99 -25.02 18.65
C GLU A 497 28.90 -25.48 17.50
N GLN A 498 29.01 -26.79 17.30
CA GLN A 498 29.77 -27.36 16.19
C GLN A 498 29.13 -26.98 14.84
N MET A 499 27.81 -27.05 14.71
CA MET A 499 27.09 -26.64 13.51
C MET A 499 27.33 -25.17 13.19
N GLN A 500 27.37 -24.30 14.21
CA GLN A 500 27.71 -22.90 14.03
C GLN A 500 29.14 -22.74 13.51
N GLN A 501 30.10 -23.46 14.09
CA GLN A 501 31.49 -23.44 13.65
C GLN A 501 31.65 -23.93 12.20
N GLU A 502 31.07 -25.10 11.86
CA GLU A 502 31.07 -25.65 10.50
C GLU A 502 30.46 -24.67 9.48
N ARG A 503 29.38 -23.96 9.85
CA ARG A 503 28.79 -22.91 8.99
C ARG A 503 29.70 -21.69 8.81
N MET A 504 30.48 -21.32 9.82
CA MET A 504 31.46 -20.23 9.71
C MET A 504 32.64 -20.63 8.82
N ASP A 505 33.12 -21.87 9.00
CA ASP A 505 34.25 -22.46 8.28
C ASP A 505 33.86 -23.00 6.90
N ARG A 506 32.57 -22.98 6.55
CA ARG A 506 32.00 -23.46 5.27
C ARG A 506 32.22 -24.96 5.04
N VAL A 507 32.23 -25.74 6.12
CA VAL A 507 32.37 -27.19 6.11
C VAL A 507 31.00 -27.84 6.03
N GLU A 508 30.81 -28.76 5.09
CA GLU A 508 29.57 -29.53 4.97
C GLU A 508 29.40 -30.48 6.17
N SER A 509 28.17 -30.58 6.70
CA SER A 509 27.86 -31.62 7.70
C SER A 509 28.06 -33.01 7.08
N VAL A 510 28.58 -33.94 7.88
CA VAL A 510 28.69 -35.37 7.52
C VAL A 510 27.35 -36.00 7.12
N HIS A 511 26.23 -35.36 7.51
CA HIS A 511 24.88 -35.80 7.19
C HIS A 511 24.28 -35.19 5.93
N ARG A 512 24.98 -34.27 5.26
CA ARG A 512 24.46 -33.54 4.09
C ARG A 512 24.07 -34.44 2.91
N ASN A 513 24.79 -35.55 2.74
CA ASN A 513 24.62 -36.49 1.61
C ASN A 513 23.83 -37.76 1.96
N GLN A 514 23.00 -37.72 3.01
CA GLN A 514 22.03 -38.79 3.32
C GLN A 514 21.10 -39.07 2.13
N THR A 515 20.62 -40.32 2.02
CA THR A 515 19.60 -40.66 1.02
C THR A 515 18.23 -40.09 1.41
N VAL A 516 17.39 -39.81 0.41
CA VAL A 516 16.01 -39.31 0.63
C VAL A 516 15.23 -40.19 1.61
N LYS A 517 15.36 -41.51 1.50
CA LYS A 517 14.67 -42.48 2.38
C LYS A 517 15.12 -42.37 3.83
N GLU A 518 16.43 -42.25 4.07
CA GLU A 518 16.98 -42.08 5.42
C GLU A 518 16.57 -40.74 6.04
N THR A 519 16.67 -39.65 5.26
CA THR A 519 16.25 -38.31 5.68
C THR A 519 14.77 -38.31 6.05
N MET A 520 13.90 -38.88 5.22
CA MET A 520 12.46 -38.95 5.48
C MET A 520 12.14 -39.76 6.75
N ASN A 521 12.83 -40.88 6.97
CA ASN A 521 12.64 -41.69 8.19
C ASN A 521 13.03 -40.93 9.46
N LYS A 522 14.17 -40.22 9.43
CA LYS A 522 14.63 -39.39 10.56
C LYS A 522 13.71 -38.18 10.78
N PHE A 523 13.20 -37.56 9.73
CA PHE A 523 12.23 -36.48 9.83
C PHE A 523 10.93 -36.96 10.51
N LYS A 524 10.39 -38.11 10.09
CA LYS A 524 9.23 -38.75 10.76
C LYS A 524 9.51 -39.08 12.22
N LEU A 525 10.71 -39.54 12.55
CA LEU A 525 11.14 -39.79 13.93
C LEU A 525 11.14 -38.50 14.76
N MET A 526 11.73 -37.41 14.27
CA MET A 526 11.70 -36.09 14.93
C MET A 526 10.25 -35.58 15.11
N CYS A 527 9.40 -35.71 14.08
CA CYS A 527 8.00 -35.31 14.18
C CYS A 527 7.19 -36.16 15.17
N SER A 528 7.60 -37.39 15.47
CA SER A 528 6.93 -38.25 16.45
C SER A 528 7.09 -37.76 17.90
N GLY A 529 8.07 -36.87 18.16
CA GLY A 529 8.36 -36.34 19.49
C GLY A 529 9.09 -37.30 20.43
N LYS A 530 9.54 -38.45 19.94
CA LYS A 530 10.35 -39.40 20.72
C LYS A 530 11.73 -38.80 21.07
N ALA A 531 12.35 -39.31 22.14
CA ALA A 531 13.64 -38.79 22.63
C ALA A 531 14.76 -38.94 21.59
N GLU A 532 14.75 -40.03 20.82
CA GLU A 532 15.73 -40.29 19.76
C GLU A 532 15.62 -39.29 18.60
N GLY A 533 14.44 -38.68 18.41
CA GLY A 533 14.18 -37.64 17.43
C GLY A 533 14.68 -36.26 17.86
N ALA A 534 14.85 -36.02 19.17
CA ALA A 534 15.09 -34.69 19.73
C ALA A 534 16.43 -34.07 19.31
N LYS A 535 17.43 -34.90 19.04
CA LYS A 535 18.76 -34.46 18.59
C LYS A 535 18.79 -34.03 17.13
N TRP A 536 17.80 -34.41 16.33
CA TRP A 536 17.76 -34.12 14.90
C TRP A 536 17.07 -32.77 14.62
N CYS A 537 17.57 -32.07 13.62
CA CYS A 537 16.88 -30.94 12.99
C CYS A 537 16.87 -31.13 11.46
N LEU A 538 15.88 -30.55 10.79
CA LEU A 538 15.85 -30.52 9.33
C LEU A 538 16.59 -29.27 8.86
N ARG A 539 17.59 -29.43 7.99
CA ARG A 539 18.32 -28.33 7.35
C ARG A 539 18.03 -28.28 5.86
N ALA A 540 17.97 -27.08 5.31
CA ALA A 540 17.97 -26.89 3.86
C ALA A 540 19.32 -27.29 3.28
N LYS A 541 19.33 -27.81 2.05
CA LYS A 541 20.53 -28.05 1.26
C LYS A 541 20.62 -26.97 0.19
N ILE A 542 21.37 -25.92 0.48
CA ILE A 542 21.50 -24.72 -0.36
C ILE A 542 22.95 -24.62 -0.83
N ASP A 543 23.78 -23.81 -0.16
CA ASP A 543 25.16 -23.57 -0.54
C ASP A 543 26.01 -23.19 0.68
N MET A 544 26.84 -24.13 1.13
CA MET A 544 27.79 -23.92 2.23
C MET A 544 28.91 -22.94 1.86
N SER A 545 29.21 -22.77 0.56
CA SER A 545 30.26 -21.86 0.09
C SER A 545 29.80 -20.39 0.02
N SER A 546 28.49 -20.14 0.15
CA SER A 546 27.89 -18.82 -0.02
C SER A 546 28.51 -17.74 0.88
N VAL A 547 28.71 -16.56 0.30
CA VAL A 547 29.10 -15.35 1.05
C VAL A 547 28.01 -14.91 2.02
N ASN A 548 26.74 -15.20 1.71
CA ASN A 548 25.59 -14.94 2.58
C ASN A 548 25.44 -16.09 3.58
N GLY A 549 25.77 -15.85 4.85
CA GLY A 549 25.70 -16.87 5.90
C GLY A 549 24.30 -17.47 6.10
N THR A 550 23.23 -16.76 5.73
CA THR A 550 21.85 -17.27 5.82
C THR A 550 21.55 -18.36 4.80
N MET A 551 22.33 -18.43 3.71
CA MET A 551 22.23 -19.45 2.66
C MET A 551 23.04 -20.70 2.96
N ARG A 552 23.82 -20.72 4.06
CA ARG A 552 24.63 -21.88 4.47
C ARG A 552 23.79 -22.87 5.26
N ASP A 553 23.07 -23.71 4.51
CA ASP A 553 22.23 -24.81 4.97
C ASP A 553 21.46 -24.49 6.27
N PRO A 554 20.54 -23.50 6.24
CA PRO A 554 19.81 -23.05 7.42
C PRO A 554 18.85 -24.12 7.97
N VAL A 555 18.58 -24.08 9.28
CA VAL A 555 17.60 -24.95 9.93
C VAL A 555 16.18 -24.55 9.53
N LEU A 556 15.40 -25.53 9.08
CA LEU A 556 14.02 -25.38 8.63
C LEU A 556 12.99 -25.91 9.65
N PHE A 557 13.36 -26.90 10.45
CA PHE A 557 12.43 -27.58 11.36
C PHE A 557 13.18 -28.14 12.57
N ARG A 558 12.54 -28.11 13.76
CA ARG A 558 13.14 -28.59 15.01
C ARG A 558 12.10 -29.21 15.95
N GLN A 559 12.52 -30.16 16.78
CA GLN A 559 11.66 -30.76 17.80
C GLN A 559 11.47 -29.82 19.00
N ASN A 560 10.25 -29.79 19.53
CA ASN A 560 9.93 -29.29 20.86
C ASN A 560 8.76 -30.10 21.44
N ALA A 561 9.07 -31.30 21.94
CA ALA A 561 8.05 -32.25 22.37
C ALA A 561 7.45 -31.94 23.75
N ALA A 562 8.21 -31.20 24.57
CA ALA A 562 7.91 -30.94 25.98
C ALA A 562 6.95 -29.75 26.18
N THR A 563 7.02 -28.73 25.31
CA THR A 563 6.14 -27.55 25.44
C THR A 563 4.87 -27.73 24.62
N ALA A 564 3.71 -27.59 25.26
CA ALA A 564 2.42 -27.51 24.56
C ALA A 564 2.28 -26.17 23.83
N HIS A 565 1.76 -26.20 22.60
CA HIS A 565 1.43 -25.01 21.84
C HIS A 565 0.14 -24.38 22.37
N HIS A 566 0.09 -23.05 22.48
CA HIS A 566 -1.04 -22.36 23.10
C HIS A 566 -2.38 -22.59 22.38
N ARG A 567 -2.39 -22.78 21.05
CA ARG A 567 -3.59 -23.15 20.25
C ARG A 567 -3.77 -24.65 20.00
N SER A 568 -2.74 -25.33 19.50
CA SER A 568 -2.82 -26.73 19.07
C SER A 568 -2.44 -27.75 20.15
N GLY A 569 -2.18 -27.29 21.38
CA GLY A 569 -1.87 -28.13 22.52
C GLY A 569 -0.67 -29.04 22.26
N THR A 570 -0.85 -30.34 22.46
CA THR A 570 0.19 -31.35 22.29
C THR A 570 0.16 -32.05 20.93
N MET A 571 -0.68 -31.58 19.99
CA MET A 571 -0.89 -32.19 18.67
C MET A 571 0.40 -32.28 17.86
N TYR A 572 1.28 -31.27 17.97
CA TYR A 572 2.55 -31.21 17.27
C TYR A 572 3.72 -31.30 18.24
N LYS A 573 4.76 -32.03 17.85
CA LYS A 573 5.98 -32.23 18.64
C LYS A 573 7.23 -31.64 17.99
N ALA A 574 7.12 -31.20 16.75
CA ALA A 574 8.16 -30.51 16.03
C ALA A 574 7.53 -29.35 15.25
N TYR A 575 8.28 -28.26 15.11
CA TYR A 575 7.79 -26.98 14.60
C TYR A 575 8.71 -26.42 13.52
N PRO A 576 8.15 -25.75 12.50
CA PRO A 576 8.94 -25.07 11.49
C PRO A 576 9.66 -23.86 12.10
N THR A 577 10.79 -23.49 11.52
CA THR A 577 11.43 -22.20 11.82
C THR A 577 10.69 -21.07 11.10
N TYR A 578 10.85 -19.85 11.60
CA TYR A 578 10.33 -18.64 10.95
C TYR A 578 10.76 -18.56 9.47
N ASP A 579 12.00 -18.93 9.16
CA ASP A 579 12.53 -18.86 7.81
C ASP A 579 11.83 -19.83 6.85
N LEU A 580 11.39 -21.01 7.34
CA LEU A 580 10.58 -21.93 6.54
C LEU A 580 9.11 -21.44 6.45
N ALA A 581 8.51 -21.12 7.59
CA ALA A 581 7.08 -20.85 7.67
C ALA A 581 6.68 -19.55 6.95
N CYS A 582 7.41 -18.46 7.17
CA CYS A 582 7.06 -17.13 6.66
C CYS A 582 6.90 -17.06 5.12
N PRO A 583 7.87 -17.51 4.29
CA PRO A 583 7.71 -17.48 2.83
C PRO A 583 6.58 -18.37 2.30
N ILE A 584 6.33 -19.52 2.96
CA ILE A 584 5.24 -20.42 2.61
C ILE A 584 3.90 -19.75 2.89
N VAL A 585 3.69 -19.30 4.12
CA VAL A 585 2.40 -18.72 4.54
C VAL A 585 2.14 -17.39 3.84
N ASP A 586 3.15 -16.52 3.64
CA ASP A 586 2.98 -15.31 2.83
C ASP A 586 2.52 -15.65 1.40
N SER A 587 3.08 -16.71 0.78
CA SER A 587 2.64 -17.16 -0.55
C SER A 587 1.17 -17.60 -0.52
N LEU A 588 0.82 -18.51 0.40
CA LEU A 588 -0.51 -19.13 0.53
C LEU A 588 -1.61 -18.12 0.87
N GLU A 589 -1.31 -17.15 1.73
CA GLU A 589 -2.25 -16.08 2.12
C GLU A 589 -2.42 -15.00 1.04
N GLY A 590 -1.70 -15.11 -0.07
CA GLY A 590 -1.76 -14.12 -1.15
C GLY A 590 -1.08 -12.79 -0.81
N VAL A 591 -0.18 -12.75 0.18
CA VAL A 591 0.62 -11.55 0.51
C VAL A 591 1.39 -11.10 -0.73
N THR A 592 1.04 -9.92 -1.24
CA THR A 592 1.71 -9.34 -2.41
C THR A 592 2.99 -8.61 -2.02
N HIS A 593 2.96 -7.93 -0.87
CA HIS A 593 4.03 -7.08 -0.37
C HIS A 593 4.31 -7.42 1.09
N ALA A 594 5.39 -8.15 1.33
CA ALA A 594 5.92 -8.45 2.64
C ALA A 594 6.76 -7.27 3.13
N LEU A 595 6.17 -6.41 3.96
CA LEU A 595 6.93 -5.35 4.62
C LEU A 595 7.74 -5.94 5.76
N ARG A 596 9.07 -5.74 5.74
CA ARG A 596 10.01 -6.31 6.71
C ARG A 596 11.03 -5.27 7.15
N THR A 597 11.60 -5.45 8.34
CA THR A 597 12.68 -4.57 8.78
C THR A 597 13.97 -4.91 8.04
N THR A 598 14.86 -3.93 7.85
CA THR A 598 16.15 -4.11 7.15
C THR A 598 17.08 -5.14 7.79
N GLU A 599 16.84 -5.55 9.04
CA GLU A 599 17.58 -6.62 9.71
C GLU A 599 17.40 -7.99 9.05
N TYR A 600 16.34 -8.15 8.25
CA TYR A 600 16.07 -9.39 7.53
C TYR A 600 16.64 -9.39 6.10
N ASN A 601 17.34 -8.33 5.65
CA ASN A 601 17.79 -8.21 4.27
C ASN A 601 18.63 -9.43 3.82
N ASP A 602 19.53 -9.93 4.67
CA ASP A 602 20.35 -11.10 4.33
C ASP A 602 19.48 -12.36 4.11
N ARG A 603 18.35 -12.46 4.82
CA ARG A 603 17.37 -13.56 4.71
C ARG A 603 16.41 -13.40 3.53
N ASP A 604 16.44 -12.28 2.80
CA ASP A 604 15.56 -12.09 1.64
C ASP A 604 15.94 -13.02 0.49
N GLU A 605 17.21 -13.39 0.38
CA GLU A 605 17.68 -14.41 -0.57
C GLU A 605 17.13 -15.79 -0.20
N GLN A 606 17.27 -16.17 1.07
CA GLN A 606 16.72 -17.42 1.63
C GLN A 606 15.20 -17.50 1.44
N TYR A 607 14.48 -16.41 1.71
CA TYR A 607 13.03 -16.31 1.51
C TYR A 607 12.65 -16.63 0.05
N ARG A 608 13.35 -16.01 -0.91
CA ARG A 608 13.11 -16.24 -2.35
C ARG A 608 13.50 -17.65 -2.77
N TRP A 609 14.58 -18.21 -2.22
CA TRP A 609 14.97 -19.60 -2.46
C TRP A 609 13.86 -20.57 -2.06
N ILE A 610 13.28 -20.41 -0.86
CA ILE A 610 12.19 -21.27 -0.40
C ILE A 610 10.98 -21.19 -1.33
N GLN A 611 10.57 -19.97 -1.71
CA GLN A 611 9.44 -19.81 -2.62
C GLN A 611 9.71 -20.43 -3.99
N LYS A 612 10.90 -20.19 -4.57
CA LYS A 612 11.27 -20.73 -5.87
C LYS A 612 11.37 -22.27 -5.86
N THR A 613 12.04 -22.84 -4.87
CA THR A 613 12.27 -24.29 -4.78
C THR A 613 10.98 -25.08 -4.57
N LEU A 614 10.00 -24.48 -3.90
CA LEU A 614 8.69 -25.09 -3.66
C LEU A 614 7.65 -24.80 -4.75
N ASP A 615 8.05 -24.08 -5.81
CA ASP A 615 7.16 -23.56 -6.86
C ASP A 615 5.98 -22.77 -6.29
N LEU A 616 6.30 -21.88 -5.34
CA LEU A 616 5.36 -20.99 -4.68
C LEU A 616 5.33 -19.64 -5.36
N ARG A 617 4.18 -18.98 -5.23
CA ARG A 617 4.00 -17.61 -5.72
C ARG A 617 5.02 -16.67 -5.07
N PRO A 618 5.75 -15.87 -5.86
CA PRO A 618 6.69 -14.91 -5.31
C PRO A 618 5.99 -13.77 -4.57
N THR A 619 6.52 -13.40 -3.41
CA THR A 619 6.12 -12.23 -2.64
C THR A 619 7.15 -11.11 -2.79
N ARG A 620 6.71 -9.88 -3.06
CA ARG A 620 7.61 -8.72 -3.11
C ARG A 620 8.00 -8.33 -1.69
N ILE A 621 9.30 -8.25 -1.42
CA ILE A 621 9.78 -7.81 -0.11
C ILE A 621 10.02 -6.30 -0.17
N HIS A 622 9.43 -5.57 0.78
CA HIS A 622 9.63 -4.14 0.92
C HIS A 622 10.26 -3.83 2.28
N SER A 623 11.57 -3.61 2.26
CA SER A 623 12.34 -3.42 3.50
C SER A 623 12.27 -1.98 3.99
N PHE A 624 12.08 -1.79 5.30
CA PHE A 624 12.11 -0.49 5.97
C PHE A 624 12.99 -0.55 7.22
N ALA A 625 13.61 0.56 7.61
CA ALA A 625 14.43 0.61 8.81
C ALA A 625 13.57 0.52 10.06
N ARG A 626 14.08 -0.22 11.05
CA ARG A 626 13.55 -0.15 12.42
C ARG A 626 13.55 1.29 12.92
N MET A 627 12.57 1.58 13.75
CA MET A 627 12.54 2.82 14.49
C MET A 627 13.33 2.65 15.78
N ASN A 628 14.22 3.61 16.05
CA ASN A 628 14.97 3.70 17.30
C ASN A 628 14.75 5.09 17.89
N PHE A 629 14.73 5.18 19.22
CA PHE A 629 14.66 6.45 19.93
C PHE A 629 15.88 6.61 20.84
N MET A 630 16.39 7.84 20.94
CA MET A 630 17.41 8.18 21.92
C MET A 630 16.87 7.95 23.34
N TYR A 631 17.73 7.44 24.23
CA TYR A 631 17.39 7.13 25.62
C TYR A 631 16.23 6.14 25.79
N THR A 632 16.01 5.25 24.82
CA THR A 632 14.92 4.28 24.85
C THR A 632 15.37 2.93 24.29
N VAL A 633 14.98 1.86 24.97
CA VAL A 633 15.21 0.49 24.51
C VAL A 633 13.91 -0.12 24.00
N LEU A 634 13.95 -0.78 22.85
CA LEU A 634 12.79 -1.52 22.28
C LEU A 634 12.96 -3.04 22.35
N SER A 635 14.10 -3.52 22.83
CA SER A 635 14.34 -4.95 22.99
C SER A 635 13.39 -5.52 24.05
N LYS A 636 12.57 -6.52 23.67
CA LYS A 636 11.67 -7.24 24.58
C LYS A 636 12.40 -7.71 25.83
N ARG A 637 13.58 -8.33 25.69
CA ARG A 637 14.41 -8.79 26.82
C ARG A 637 14.71 -7.68 27.82
N LYS A 638 15.06 -6.47 27.33
CA LYS A 638 15.38 -5.33 28.20
C LYS A 638 14.11 -4.76 28.84
N LEU A 639 13.01 -4.67 28.09
CA LEU A 639 11.73 -4.18 28.64
C LEU A 639 11.19 -5.10 29.73
N THR A 640 11.25 -6.43 29.52
CA THR A 640 10.90 -7.42 30.54
C THR A 640 11.72 -7.23 31.81
N TRP A 641 13.03 -7.04 31.69
CA TRP A 641 13.92 -6.79 32.83
C TRP A 641 13.49 -5.57 33.67
N PHE A 642 13.09 -4.46 33.04
CA PHE A 642 12.60 -3.28 33.76
C PHE A 642 11.31 -3.55 34.56
N VAL A 643 10.41 -4.36 34.00
CA VAL A 643 9.16 -4.76 34.67
C VAL A 643 9.45 -5.70 35.85
N GLU A 644 10.26 -6.74 35.61
CA GLU A 644 10.60 -7.75 36.63
C GLU A 644 11.36 -7.15 37.82
N ASN A 645 12.18 -6.12 37.59
CA ASN A 645 12.92 -5.44 38.66
C ASN A 645 12.14 -4.27 39.30
N GLY A 646 10.87 -4.05 38.94
CA GLY A 646 10.02 -3.04 39.57
C GLY A 646 10.42 -1.57 39.30
N TYR A 647 11.29 -1.31 38.32
CA TYR A 647 11.65 0.06 37.93
C TYR A 647 10.51 0.81 37.23
N VAL A 648 9.51 0.06 36.77
CA VAL A 648 8.25 0.57 36.21
C VAL A 648 7.05 -0.13 36.82
N THR A 649 5.88 0.51 36.77
CA THR A 649 4.64 -0.07 37.33
C THR A 649 4.12 -1.26 36.52
N GLY A 650 4.55 -1.42 35.27
CA GLY A 650 4.11 -2.47 34.38
C GLY A 650 4.35 -2.13 32.90
N TRP A 651 3.78 -2.96 32.01
CA TRP A 651 3.90 -2.79 30.56
C TRP A 651 3.15 -1.58 30.01
N ASP A 652 2.21 -1.03 30.76
CA ASP A 652 1.44 0.16 30.41
C ASP A 652 1.98 1.44 31.07
N ASP A 653 3.11 1.38 31.79
CA ASP A 653 3.74 2.55 32.43
C ASP A 653 3.96 3.67 31.41
N ALA A 654 3.61 4.91 31.75
CA ALA A 654 3.69 6.05 30.84
C ALA A 654 5.13 6.35 30.37
N ARG A 655 6.15 5.85 31.07
CA ARG A 655 7.57 5.97 30.70
C ARG A 655 8.00 4.92 29.67
N PHE A 656 7.22 3.84 29.53
CA PHE A 656 7.54 2.75 28.63
C PHE A 656 7.22 3.09 27.17
N PRO A 657 8.06 2.62 26.22
CA PRO A 657 7.83 2.81 24.79
C PRO A 657 6.84 1.79 24.20
N THR A 658 6.03 1.15 25.04
CA THR A 658 4.96 0.25 24.62
C THR A 658 3.82 1.06 24.00
N VAL A 659 2.99 0.42 23.17
CA VAL A 659 1.77 1.07 22.64
C VAL A 659 0.89 1.54 23.81
N ARG A 660 0.72 0.68 24.81
CA ARG A 660 -0.05 0.99 26.03
C ARG A 660 0.55 2.16 26.82
N GLY A 661 1.87 2.18 27.01
CA GLY A 661 2.56 3.24 27.73
C GLY A 661 2.42 4.60 27.07
N VAL A 662 2.65 4.68 25.75
CA VAL A 662 2.51 5.96 25.04
C VAL A 662 1.04 6.42 24.95
N VAL A 663 0.09 5.48 24.85
CA VAL A 663 -1.34 5.79 24.90
C VAL A 663 -1.75 6.30 26.28
N ARG A 664 -1.32 5.63 27.36
CA ARG A 664 -1.56 6.08 28.74
C ARG A 664 -0.93 7.44 29.02
N ARG A 665 0.23 7.73 28.44
CA ARG A 665 0.89 9.05 28.53
C ARG A 665 0.12 10.17 27.84
N GLY A 666 -0.86 9.86 26.99
CA GLY A 666 -1.73 10.86 26.35
C GLY A 666 -1.35 11.16 24.90
N ILE A 667 -0.88 10.17 24.15
CA ILE A 667 -0.71 10.33 22.71
C ILE A 667 -2.06 10.36 21.97
N ASP A 668 -2.17 11.23 21.00
CA ASP A 668 -3.21 11.23 19.99
C ASP A 668 -2.88 10.22 18.88
N ILE A 669 -3.82 9.30 18.60
CA ILE A 669 -3.61 8.18 17.67
C ILE A 669 -3.46 8.66 16.22
N GLY A 670 -4.15 9.73 15.84
CA GLY A 670 -4.00 10.34 14.51
C GLY A 670 -2.60 10.90 14.32
N SER A 671 -2.09 11.60 15.34
CA SER A 671 -0.73 12.12 15.39
C SER A 671 0.32 11.02 15.33
N LEU A 672 0.12 9.94 16.10
CA LEU A 672 0.97 8.75 16.06
C LEU A 672 1.02 8.16 14.65
N ARG A 673 -0.14 7.96 14.02
CA ARG A 673 -0.23 7.43 12.65
C ARG A 673 0.50 8.31 11.65
N ASN A 674 0.27 9.62 11.71
CA ASN A 674 0.90 10.58 10.81
C ASN A 674 2.41 10.62 11.00
N PHE A 675 2.89 10.61 12.25
CA PHE A 675 4.32 10.56 12.55
C PHE A 675 4.97 9.27 12.03
N MET A 676 4.37 8.11 12.30
CA MET A 676 4.90 6.82 11.85
C MET A 676 4.92 6.72 10.33
N CYS A 677 3.90 7.24 9.65
CA CYS A 677 3.84 7.28 8.20
C CYS A 677 4.82 8.31 7.60
N SER A 678 5.03 9.45 8.26
CA SER A 678 5.93 10.51 7.77
C SER A 678 7.40 10.10 7.78
N GLN A 679 7.77 9.14 8.64
CA GLN A 679 9.09 8.52 8.59
C GLN A 679 9.29 7.62 7.36
N GLY A 680 8.19 7.25 6.69
CA GLY A 680 8.20 6.44 5.49
C GLY A 680 8.71 5.01 5.69
N ALA A 681 8.75 4.28 4.59
CA ALA A 681 9.44 3.00 4.47
C ALA A 681 10.92 3.18 4.10
N SER A 682 11.58 4.22 4.64
CA SER A 682 13.00 4.46 4.41
C SER A 682 13.84 3.31 4.94
N ARG A 683 14.89 2.92 4.22
CA ARG A 683 15.88 1.90 4.63
C ARG A 683 16.97 2.46 5.55
N ARG A 684 17.01 3.78 5.76
CA ARG A 684 18.01 4.43 6.60
C ARG A 684 17.65 4.26 8.08
N VAL A 685 18.55 3.67 8.85
CA VAL A 685 18.42 3.61 10.32
C VAL A 685 18.70 5.01 10.89
N VAL A 686 17.75 5.51 11.69
CA VAL A 686 17.84 6.82 12.34
C VAL A 686 17.45 6.65 13.80
N ASN A 687 18.21 7.29 14.69
CA ASN A 687 17.85 7.44 16.09
C ASN A 687 17.06 8.72 16.25
N MET A 688 15.80 8.59 16.64
CA MET A 688 14.86 9.70 16.75
C MET A 688 14.85 10.26 18.16
N GLU A 689 14.55 11.55 18.29
CA GLU A 689 14.27 12.16 19.58
C GLU A 689 12.77 12.19 19.85
N TRP A 690 12.38 11.96 21.11
CA TRP A 690 11.00 12.07 21.55
C TRP A 690 10.45 13.50 21.47
N ASN A 691 11.32 14.52 21.47
CA ASN A 691 10.90 15.93 21.42
C ASN A 691 10.04 16.24 20.20
N LYS A 692 10.47 15.80 19.01
CA LYS A 692 9.72 16.01 17.77
C LYS A 692 8.36 15.31 17.80
N PHE A 693 8.35 14.07 18.27
CA PHE A 693 7.13 13.28 18.42
C PHE A 693 6.12 13.94 19.36
N TRP A 694 6.56 14.38 20.53
CA TRP A 694 5.69 15.05 21.51
C TRP A 694 5.29 16.46 21.06
N ALA A 695 6.13 17.16 20.30
CA ALA A 695 5.78 18.45 19.73
C ALA A 695 4.65 18.32 18.70
N GLU A 696 4.72 17.36 17.78
CA GLU A 696 3.64 17.05 16.83
C GLU A 696 2.36 16.65 17.56
N ASN A 697 2.46 15.76 18.56
CA ASN A 697 1.33 15.37 19.40
C ASN A 697 0.69 16.56 20.13
N LYS A 698 1.51 17.45 20.70
CA LYS A 698 1.06 18.67 21.38
C LYS A 698 0.31 19.58 20.43
N GLN A 699 0.78 19.77 19.19
CA GLN A 699 0.10 20.61 18.20
C GLN A 699 -1.30 20.11 17.86
N GLU A 700 -1.49 18.79 17.77
CA GLU A 700 -2.82 18.22 17.50
C GLU A 700 -3.75 18.27 18.71
N ILE A 701 -3.23 18.00 19.92
CA ILE A 701 -4.00 18.10 21.16
C ILE A 701 -4.37 19.55 21.48
N ASP A 702 -3.47 20.51 21.25
CA ASP A 702 -3.64 21.95 21.57
C ASP A 702 -4.93 22.48 20.96
N LYS A 703 -5.24 22.10 19.70
CA LYS A 703 -6.43 22.52 18.94
C LYS A 703 -7.76 22.19 19.61
N ARG A 704 -7.81 21.15 20.44
CA ARG A 704 -9.07 20.60 21.00
C ARG A 704 -9.07 20.49 22.52
N ALA A 705 -7.92 20.61 23.17
CA ALA A 705 -7.82 20.48 24.60
C ALA A 705 -8.44 21.69 25.30
N LYS A 706 -9.33 21.46 26.26
CA LYS A 706 -9.81 22.50 27.17
C LYS A 706 -8.69 22.85 28.15
N ARG A 707 -8.47 24.14 28.41
CA ARG A 707 -7.52 24.61 29.43
C ARG A 707 -8.22 24.62 30.78
N PHE A 708 -7.53 24.12 31.78
CA PHE A 708 -7.94 24.15 33.18
C PHE A 708 -6.76 24.66 34.02
N MET A 709 -7.03 25.03 35.26
CA MET A 709 -5.99 25.38 36.23
C MET A 709 -5.82 24.20 37.17
N ALA A 710 -4.57 23.85 37.45
CA ALA A 710 -4.19 22.87 38.45
C ALA A 710 -3.00 23.46 39.20
N ILE A 711 -2.92 23.14 40.48
CA ILE A 711 -1.82 23.53 41.36
C ILE A 711 -1.36 22.26 42.09
N ASP A 712 -0.06 22.13 42.29
CA ASP A 712 0.51 21.01 43.04
C ASP A 712 -0.09 20.94 44.46
N LYS A 713 -0.49 19.74 44.86
CA LYS A 713 -1.05 19.50 46.19
C LYS A 713 0.01 19.69 47.28
N GLU A 714 1.27 19.42 46.99
CA GLU A 714 2.35 19.44 47.98
C GLU A 714 3.15 20.74 47.91
N ASN A 715 3.33 21.32 46.72
CA ASN A 715 4.18 22.47 46.48
C ASN A 715 3.39 23.75 46.15
N HIS A 716 2.48 24.15 47.03
CA HIS A 716 1.71 25.38 46.88
C HIS A 716 1.79 26.29 48.09
N VAL A 717 1.54 27.57 47.85
CA VAL A 717 1.35 28.57 48.90
C VAL A 717 -0.04 29.16 48.82
N LYS A 718 -0.51 29.64 49.97
CA LYS A 718 -1.79 30.33 50.08
C LYS A 718 -1.57 31.83 49.94
N LEU A 719 -2.20 32.42 48.93
CA LEU A 719 -2.26 33.86 48.74
C LEU A 719 -3.62 34.37 49.24
N THR A 720 -3.60 35.38 50.11
CA THR A 720 -4.80 36.05 50.58
C THR A 720 -4.91 37.42 49.92
N VAL A 721 -5.93 37.60 49.08
CA VAL A 721 -6.22 38.89 48.44
C VAL A 721 -7.08 39.72 49.39
N THR A 722 -6.50 40.73 50.03
CA THR A 722 -7.13 41.46 51.15
C THR A 722 -8.44 42.15 50.76
N ASN A 723 -8.53 42.65 49.53
CA ASN A 723 -9.72 43.26 48.92
C ASN A 723 -10.50 42.29 47.99
N GLY A 724 -10.27 40.99 48.09
CA GLY A 724 -10.95 39.96 47.28
C GLY A 724 -12.38 39.65 47.76
N PRO A 725 -13.18 38.92 46.95
CA PRO A 725 -14.57 38.61 47.27
C PRO A 725 -14.70 37.67 48.48
N ASP A 726 -15.62 38.01 49.40
CA ASP A 726 -15.87 37.24 50.61
C ASP A 726 -16.40 35.82 50.32
N VAL A 727 -16.17 34.92 51.27
CA VAL A 727 -16.52 33.49 51.16
C VAL A 727 -18.03 33.28 50.97
N GLU A 728 -18.85 34.17 51.53
CA GLU A 728 -20.32 34.09 51.49
C GLU A 728 -20.92 34.54 50.15
N THR A 729 -20.29 35.50 49.46
CA THR A 729 -20.83 36.12 48.22
C THR A 729 -20.68 35.24 46.98
N ARG A 730 -19.95 34.12 47.05
CA ARG A 730 -19.71 33.14 45.95
C ARG A 730 -19.60 33.82 44.57
N SER A 731 -18.50 34.52 44.33
CA SER A 731 -18.24 35.21 43.07
C SER A 731 -17.76 34.25 41.97
N PHE A 732 -18.26 34.44 40.75
CA PHE A 732 -17.93 33.60 39.59
C PHE A 732 -17.59 34.45 38.36
N ALA A 733 -16.57 34.03 37.62
CA ALA A 733 -16.20 34.59 36.33
C ALA A 733 -16.43 33.57 35.20
N SER A 734 -16.87 34.05 34.04
CA SER A 734 -16.92 33.24 32.83
C SER A 734 -15.61 33.41 32.05
N ALA A 735 -14.95 32.30 31.73
CA ALA A 735 -13.71 32.28 30.96
C ALA A 735 -13.80 31.26 29.82
N ASP A 736 -13.15 31.55 28.69
CA ASP A 736 -13.14 30.61 27.58
C ASP A 736 -12.36 29.33 27.94
N CYS A 737 -12.91 28.17 27.57
CA CYS A 737 -12.24 26.89 27.73
C CYS A 737 -10.96 26.83 26.91
N HIS A 738 -10.92 27.50 25.75
CA HIS A 738 -9.75 27.54 24.89
C HIS A 738 -9.43 28.99 24.48
N PRO A 739 -8.20 29.49 24.70
CA PRO A 739 -7.87 30.90 24.47
C PRO A 739 -7.99 31.37 23.01
N LYS A 740 -7.78 30.46 22.05
CA LYS A 740 -7.78 30.78 20.61
C LYS A 740 -9.04 30.33 19.88
N ASP A 741 -9.92 29.59 20.56
CA ASP A 741 -11.13 29.04 19.95
C ASP A 741 -12.31 29.10 20.92
N PRO A 742 -13.10 30.18 20.86
CA PRO A 742 -14.28 30.36 21.69
C PRO A 742 -15.37 29.29 21.46
N SER A 743 -15.37 28.57 20.32
CA SER A 743 -16.40 27.58 19.98
C SER A 743 -16.36 26.34 20.88
N ILE A 744 -15.20 26.06 21.50
CA ILE A 744 -15.02 24.94 22.47
C ILE A 744 -15.85 25.16 23.75
N GLY A 745 -16.34 26.39 23.97
CA GLY A 745 -17.24 26.76 25.04
C GLY A 745 -16.56 27.51 26.18
N LYS A 746 -17.36 27.89 27.17
CA LYS A 746 -16.91 28.63 28.35
C LYS A 746 -16.91 27.74 29.59
N ARG A 747 -16.06 28.08 30.56
CA ARG A 747 -16.02 27.51 31.90
C ARG A 747 -16.29 28.59 32.93
N ILE A 748 -16.83 28.17 34.07
CA ILE A 748 -17.03 29.03 35.22
C ILE A 748 -15.80 28.89 36.12
N VAL A 749 -15.20 30.01 36.50
CA VAL A 749 -14.08 30.10 37.43
C VAL A 749 -14.60 30.74 38.71
N ARG A 750 -14.42 30.08 39.85
CA ARG A 750 -14.78 30.64 41.15
C ARG A 750 -13.71 31.63 41.58
N LEU A 751 -14.12 32.83 41.97
CA LEU A 751 -13.25 33.83 42.58
C LEU A 751 -13.41 33.72 44.10
N ALA A 752 -12.29 33.77 44.83
CA ALA A 752 -12.27 33.72 46.27
C ALA A 752 -11.17 34.65 46.82
N LYS A 753 -11.35 35.11 48.06
CA LYS A 753 -10.34 35.85 48.82
C LYS A 753 -9.04 35.06 49.00
N GLU A 754 -9.17 33.75 49.16
CA GLU A 754 -8.04 32.84 49.34
C GLU A 754 -7.84 32.04 48.06
N VAL A 755 -6.66 32.18 47.46
CA VAL A 755 -6.26 31.44 46.27
C VAL A 755 -4.97 30.70 46.56
N LEU A 756 -4.73 29.65 45.79
CA LEU A 756 -3.47 28.93 45.82
C LEU A 756 -2.58 29.44 44.69
N LEU A 757 -1.28 29.47 44.94
CA LEU A 757 -0.24 29.67 43.93
C LEU A 757 0.74 28.52 44.01
N GLU A 758 1.34 28.17 42.88
CA GLU A 758 2.52 27.29 42.88
C GLU A 758 3.63 27.95 43.69
N ALA A 759 4.35 27.18 44.49
CA ALA A 759 5.42 27.73 45.34
C ALA A 759 6.50 28.43 44.51
N VAL A 760 6.85 27.89 43.33
CA VAL A 760 7.82 28.47 42.41
C VAL A 760 7.37 29.82 41.84
N ASP A 761 6.06 30.01 41.62
CA ASP A 761 5.53 31.29 41.15
C ASP A 761 5.55 32.32 42.29
N ALA A 762 5.41 31.88 43.54
CA ALA A 762 5.42 32.75 44.71
C ALA A 762 6.83 33.20 45.14
N ASP A 763 7.84 32.34 45.00
CA ASP A 763 9.23 32.65 45.34
C ASP A 763 9.79 33.84 44.54
N GLY A 764 9.24 34.08 43.35
CA GLY A 764 9.65 35.19 42.47
C GLY A 764 8.93 36.51 42.74
N ILE A 765 7.90 36.54 43.59
CA ILE A 765 7.10 37.75 43.84
C ILE A 765 7.85 38.68 44.79
N VAL A 766 8.01 39.94 44.38
CA VAL A 766 8.63 40.98 45.21
C VAL A 766 7.57 41.89 45.82
N GLU A 767 7.80 42.35 47.06
CA GLU A 767 6.92 43.30 47.71
C GLU A 767 6.78 44.59 46.87
N GLY A 768 5.54 45.00 46.61
CA GLY A 768 5.21 46.16 45.78
C GLY A 768 5.07 45.87 44.28
N GLU A 769 5.26 44.64 43.83
CA GLU A 769 5.05 44.22 42.44
C GLU A 769 3.56 43.98 42.13
N GLU A 770 3.08 44.47 40.98
CA GLU A 770 1.77 44.08 40.44
C GLU A 770 1.86 42.69 39.79
N ILE A 771 1.00 41.76 40.22
CA ILE A 771 0.96 40.41 39.62
C ILE A 771 -0.37 40.13 38.93
N VAL A 772 -0.33 39.32 37.87
CA VAL A 772 -1.53 38.98 37.09
C VAL A 772 -1.95 37.54 37.37
N LEU A 773 -3.05 37.39 38.11
CA LEU A 773 -3.70 36.11 38.30
C LEU A 773 -4.49 35.72 37.03
N MET A 774 -4.09 34.61 36.42
CA MET A 774 -4.70 34.14 35.16
C MET A 774 -6.22 34.02 35.27
N ARG A 775 -6.94 34.75 34.41
CA ARG A 775 -8.42 34.77 34.34
C ARG A 775 -9.11 35.26 35.63
N TRP A 776 -8.37 35.94 36.50
CA TRP A 776 -8.87 36.57 37.72
C TRP A 776 -8.68 38.09 37.65
N GLY A 777 -7.46 38.56 37.35
CA GLY A 777 -7.17 39.99 37.22
C GLY A 777 -5.77 40.36 37.72
N LYS A 778 -5.47 41.66 37.74
CA LYS A 778 -4.28 42.19 38.41
C LYS A 778 -4.55 42.34 39.91
N ILE A 779 -3.53 42.09 40.73
CA ILE A 779 -3.52 42.36 42.18
C ILE A 779 -2.30 43.16 42.58
#